data_AF-A0A7D9I190-F1
#
_entry.id   AF-A0A7D9I190-F1
#
_cell.length_a   1.000
_cell.length_b   1.000
_cell.length_c   1.000
_cell.angle_alpha   90.00
_cell.angle_beta   90.00
_cell.angle_gamma   90.00
#
_symmetry.space_group_name_H-M   'P 1'
#
loop_
_entity.id
_entity.type
_entity.pdbx_description
1 polymer ?
#
loop_
_entity_poly.entity_id
_entity_poly.type
_entity_poly.pdbx_seq_one_letter_code
_entity_poly.pdbx_strand_id
1 'polypeptide(L)'
;MSDNWFENMDNGEITGLISVDIRKAFESIDHTILLMKMQDQFGVQDFELKWFQSYLTKRSQVCVVDGHISLAKEIVCGVPQGSILGPLMFLLYINDLPECLKNTTPGMYADDTQIYASSASFSEVVTKLNQDLENIVKWLSRNKLQLHTKKTKAMFIGSPYNLKNKVGNEQVMINDKPVTRYSSFPCLGVELDERMSWENPFNLDPPTYQEITNVIRKMKPSGSPCPLDQISIICFKRCAYLRSYLTEIIHAAWSCGVVPSEWKKACTILIHKKGETANPANFRPITLESVPLKVFTSCLRNRTFQFLAENNYIEQNIQKGFTPKLSGTLEHTAQLAHIINKARVKQRSLIITLLDLKNAFGEVHHNLIHEVFEYHHIPDHIKNLVSSLYTDFQTSIITEQFSTSFITVGRGVLQGDCLSPLLFNMSFNTFIQHIKSEKYRQLGFWKSSENGTPLNPLHWFQFADDAAVVSGQEKENQMLLNRFTIWCQSAEMIIRVDKCSTFGIRKQLTKSIQYLPKLFINNCLVPRVELGKSFRYLGRYFDFNMSDEDHKSEVYDTLTNILNEIDDLPLHPKNKILLYSRYVLSKISWHFTVSDIGKTWVNDKLDSIASMYIRKWLELPISATLSNVLLPHNKFGLNIILPSTKFLQCQTVSRNALKSSPNEAINNLWKDTSNHKNVQYDKYKNTKDVLNTIRKQHEDKLQHHFISQGSFFSNIIKHSTLSFNSIWSSVQSKLPKNIFNFTIRYINNTLPTRKNLLKWGISPTSECSFCLNPESLLHVVAGCKTYLNEGRFTWRHDSVLNFIASILKSVNHCNLYADLPGYISPSVITGDELRPDLLITLENKCIYILELTVGFESNLLTNATRKRQKYQDPINEQLKNYEKVKFVNLSISSLGVFSHPSLDFTEMLKDLKFDEQCRKYYVRKIINICIRSSYYIFCKRNKEWDNQQLMSY
;
A
#
# COMPACT_ATOMS: atom_id res chain seq x y z
N MET A 1 23.94 32.22 -21.51
CA MET A 1 25.29 31.78 -21.06
C MET A 1 25.49 30.30 -21.32
N SER A 2 24.63 29.42 -20.79
CA SER A 2 24.65 27.98 -21.07
C SER A 2 24.56 27.62 -22.56
N ASP A 3 23.76 28.36 -23.34
CA ASP A 3 23.57 28.08 -24.78
C ASP A 3 24.88 28.24 -25.57
N ASN A 4 25.68 29.27 -25.26
CA ASN A 4 27.00 29.46 -25.87
C ASN A 4 27.96 28.32 -25.51
N TRP A 5 27.87 27.76 -24.30
CA TRP A 5 28.72 26.64 -23.89
C TRP A 5 28.35 25.36 -24.64
N PHE A 6 27.06 25.14 -24.91
CA PHE A 6 26.57 24.06 -25.76
C PHE A 6 27.04 24.23 -27.21
N GLU A 7 26.89 25.42 -27.77
CA GLU A 7 27.34 25.73 -29.13
C GLU A 7 28.85 25.50 -29.28
N ASN A 8 29.66 25.93 -28.32
CA ASN A 8 31.10 25.72 -28.33
C ASN A 8 31.46 24.22 -28.20
N MET A 9 30.69 23.46 -27.42
CA MET A 9 30.86 22.02 -27.29
C MET A 9 30.52 21.29 -28.61
N ASP A 10 29.44 21.69 -29.29
CA ASP A 10 29.04 21.17 -30.60
C ASP A 10 30.07 21.51 -31.69
N ASN A 11 30.70 22.68 -31.59
CA ASN A 11 31.83 23.09 -32.43
C ASN A 11 33.15 22.37 -32.09
N GLY A 12 33.15 21.46 -31.12
CA GLY A 12 34.30 20.65 -30.76
C GLY A 12 35.37 21.37 -29.94
N GLU A 13 35.02 22.49 -29.31
CA GLU A 13 35.88 23.28 -28.44
C GLU A 13 35.83 22.80 -26.97
N ILE A 14 36.74 23.31 -26.15
CA ILE A 14 36.67 23.23 -24.69
C ILE A 14 36.36 24.62 -24.17
N THR A 15 35.39 24.72 -23.26
CA THR A 15 35.06 25.95 -22.55
C THR A 15 35.61 25.89 -21.13
N GLY A 16 36.57 26.74 -20.80
CA GLY A 16 37.04 26.91 -19.43
C GLY A 16 36.23 27.98 -18.72
N LEU A 17 35.76 27.68 -17.51
CA LEU A 17 34.91 28.53 -16.68
C LEU A 17 35.58 28.74 -15.32
N ILE A 18 35.66 29.99 -14.86
CA ILE A 18 36.05 30.34 -13.49
C ILE A 18 34.85 31.01 -12.82
N SER A 19 34.44 30.48 -11.67
CA SER A 19 33.51 31.14 -10.76
C SER A 19 34.31 31.87 -9.67
N VAL A 20 34.20 33.20 -9.68
CA VAL A 20 34.92 34.16 -8.83
C VAL A 20 34.05 34.48 -7.62
N ASP A 21 34.56 34.22 -6.42
CA ASP A 21 33.86 34.51 -5.15
C ASP A 21 34.52 35.71 -4.45
N ILE A 22 33.77 36.78 -4.23
CA ILE A 22 34.24 38.00 -3.54
C ILE A 22 33.92 37.89 -2.05
N ARG A 23 34.92 38.08 -1.18
CA ARG A 23 34.73 38.03 0.27
C ARG A 23 33.84 39.18 0.72
N LYS A 24 32.69 38.86 1.34
CA LYS A 24 31.80 39.84 1.98
C LYS A 24 31.49 41.02 1.05
N ALA A 25 30.99 40.71 -0.14
CA ALA A 25 30.90 41.64 -1.26
C ALA A 25 30.12 42.93 -0.90
N PHE A 26 29.00 42.80 -0.19
CA PHE A 26 28.19 43.94 0.23
C PHE A 26 28.81 44.73 1.39
N GLU A 27 29.49 44.05 2.32
CA GLU A 27 30.09 44.68 3.50
C GLU A 27 31.43 45.36 3.20
N SER A 28 32.04 45.07 2.06
CA SER A 28 33.38 45.55 1.70
C SER A 28 33.38 46.77 0.78
N ILE A 29 32.21 47.31 0.43
CA ILE A 29 32.08 48.46 -0.48
C ILE A 29 32.67 49.71 0.17
N ASP A 30 33.67 50.31 -0.46
CA ASP A 30 34.25 51.57 0.00
C ASP A 30 33.36 52.75 -0.41
N HIS A 31 32.94 53.56 0.57
CA HIS A 31 32.00 54.66 0.32
C HIS A 31 32.61 55.74 -0.56
N THR A 32 33.90 56.01 -0.45
CA THR A 32 34.58 57.03 -1.27
C THR A 32 34.63 56.59 -2.73
N ILE A 33 35.04 55.34 -2.98
CA ILE A 33 35.09 54.78 -4.34
C ILE A 33 33.68 54.73 -4.94
N LEU A 34 32.66 54.31 -4.18
CA LEU A 34 31.28 54.27 -4.64
C LEU A 34 30.78 55.65 -5.09
N LEU A 35 31.00 56.69 -4.27
CA LEU A 35 30.58 58.05 -4.58
C LEU A 35 31.37 58.62 -5.78
N MET A 36 32.67 58.34 -5.88
CA MET A 36 33.47 58.71 -7.06
C MET A 36 32.93 58.05 -8.33
N LYS A 37 32.61 56.75 -8.31
CA LYS A 37 32.01 56.07 -9.47
C LYS A 37 30.64 56.65 -9.83
N MET A 38 29.78 56.90 -8.85
CA MET A 38 28.49 57.57 -9.07
C MET A 38 28.67 58.91 -9.78
N GLN A 39 29.65 59.71 -9.37
CA GLN A 39 29.93 61.01 -9.95
C GLN A 39 30.54 60.92 -11.36
N ASP A 40 31.61 60.15 -11.50
CA ASP A 40 32.48 60.17 -12.69
C ASP A 40 31.99 59.23 -13.80
N GLN A 41 31.38 58.10 -13.46
CA GLN A 41 30.94 57.08 -14.43
C GLN A 41 29.44 57.18 -14.74
N PHE A 42 28.63 57.54 -13.75
CA PHE A 42 27.16 57.57 -13.88
C PHE A 42 26.57 58.99 -13.92
N GLY A 43 27.39 60.03 -13.76
CA GLY A 43 26.96 61.43 -13.88
C GLY A 43 26.07 61.93 -12.74
N VAL A 44 26.12 61.30 -11.55
CA VAL A 44 25.38 61.75 -10.37
C VAL A 44 26.10 62.96 -9.75
N GLN A 45 25.53 64.15 -9.88
CA GLN A 45 26.17 65.40 -9.46
C GLN A 45 25.41 66.09 -8.31
N ASP A 46 26.02 67.14 -7.77
CA ASP A 46 25.40 68.14 -6.88
C ASP A 46 24.57 67.59 -5.72
N PHE A 47 23.24 67.67 -5.82
CA PHE A 47 22.31 67.43 -4.71
C PHE A 47 22.12 65.93 -4.45
N GLU A 48 21.99 65.14 -5.51
CA GLU A 48 21.82 63.69 -5.46
C GLU A 48 23.06 63.01 -4.87
N LEU A 49 24.27 63.48 -5.23
CA LEU A 49 25.51 62.94 -4.68
C LEU A 49 25.64 63.24 -3.17
N LYS A 50 25.27 64.47 -2.75
CA LYS A 50 25.21 64.83 -1.32
C LYS A 50 24.20 63.98 -0.55
N TRP A 51 23.10 63.60 -1.17
CA TRP A 51 22.10 62.72 -0.57
C TRP A 51 22.67 61.32 -0.31
N PHE A 52 23.35 60.72 -1.29
CA PHE A 52 24.03 59.43 -1.11
C PHE A 52 25.17 59.49 -0.08
N GLN A 53 25.95 60.58 -0.08
CA GLN A 53 26.99 60.81 0.93
C GLN A 53 26.40 60.89 2.34
N SER A 54 25.29 61.63 2.51
CA SER A 54 24.55 61.68 3.77
C SER A 54 24.00 60.30 4.17
N TYR A 55 23.47 59.54 3.21
CA TYR A 55 22.90 58.21 3.45
C TYR A 55 23.92 57.19 3.98
N LEU A 56 25.19 57.30 3.57
CA LEU A 56 26.27 56.35 3.91
C LEU A 56 27.08 56.76 5.14
N THR A 57 27.16 58.05 5.47
CA THR A 57 28.02 58.57 6.55
C THR A 57 27.36 58.55 7.93
N LYS A 58 28.18 58.47 9.00
CA LYS A 58 27.77 58.52 10.42
C LYS A 58 26.72 57.48 10.83
N ARG A 59 26.67 56.34 10.14
CA ARG A 59 25.78 55.23 10.50
C ARG A 59 26.43 54.34 11.55
N SER A 60 25.63 53.82 12.48
CA SER A 60 26.08 52.79 13.42
C SER A 60 25.17 51.56 13.38
N GLN A 61 25.72 50.41 13.77
CA GLN A 61 25.00 49.14 13.87
C GLN A 61 25.30 48.39 15.17
N VAL A 62 24.35 47.54 15.57
CA VAL A 62 24.47 46.57 16.68
C VAL A 62 24.15 45.17 16.16
N CYS A 63 24.71 44.14 16.79
CA CYS A 63 24.41 42.74 16.49
C CYS A 63 23.61 42.13 17.65
N VAL A 64 22.65 41.27 17.33
CA VAL A 64 21.85 40.53 18.32
C VAL A 64 22.03 39.03 18.11
N VAL A 65 22.46 38.32 19.15
CA VAL A 65 22.60 36.85 19.16
C VAL A 65 22.00 36.31 20.45
N ASP A 66 21.05 35.38 20.34
CA ASP A 66 20.38 34.73 21.48
C ASP A 66 19.85 35.70 22.55
N GLY A 67 19.38 36.88 22.12
CA GLY A 67 18.82 37.92 23.01
C GLY A 67 19.84 38.90 23.60
N HIS A 68 21.13 38.76 23.30
CA HIS A 68 22.18 39.69 23.72
C HIS A 68 22.51 40.70 22.62
N ILE A 69 22.62 41.98 22.98
CA ILE A 69 22.88 43.10 22.05
C ILE A 69 24.30 43.62 22.23
N SER A 70 25.05 43.81 21.13
CA SER A 70 26.38 44.41 21.16
C SER A 70 26.34 45.92 21.39
N LEU A 71 27.49 46.51 21.74
CA LEU A 71 27.67 47.97 21.64
C LEU A 71 27.52 48.43 20.19
N ALA A 72 27.02 49.65 20.00
CA ALA A 72 26.91 50.28 18.69
C ALA A 72 28.30 50.60 18.14
N LYS A 73 28.56 50.19 16.89
CA LYS A 73 29.79 50.53 16.16
C LYS A 73 29.46 51.27 14.87
N GLU A 74 30.29 52.25 14.53
CA GLU A 74 30.17 52.98 13.28
C GLU A 74 30.48 52.09 12.06
N ILE A 75 29.73 52.28 10.98
CA ILE A 75 29.89 51.58 9.70
C ILE A 75 30.80 52.43 8.82
N VAL A 76 32.05 51.99 8.66
CA VAL A 76 33.08 52.68 7.86
C VAL A 76 33.15 52.21 6.40
N CYS A 77 32.54 51.06 6.09
CA CYS A 77 32.46 50.48 4.75
C CYS A 77 31.26 49.54 4.66
N GLY A 78 30.83 49.25 3.43
CA GLY A 78 29.69 48.40 3.11
C GLY A 78 28.40 49.18 2.90
N VAL A 79 27.44 48.57 2.20
CA VAL A 79 26.09 49.11 2.06
C VAL A 79 25.14 48.50 3.10
N PRO A 80 24.08 49.22 3.53
CA PRO A 80 23.17 48.69 4.53
C PRO A 80 22.46 47.41 4.04
N GLN A 81 22.82 46.26 4.63
CA GLN A 81 22.20 44.98 4.29
C GLN A 81 20.71 44.98 4.65
N GLY A 82 19.89 44.45 3.75
CA GLY A 82 18.42 44.48 3.88
C GLY A 82 17.78 45.81 3.50
N SER A 83 18.55 46.82 3.09
CA SER A 83 17.98 48.04 2.51
C SER A 83 17.59 47.85 1.04
N ILE A 84 16.60 48.62 0.60
CA ILE A 84 16.15 48.64 -0.80
C ILE A 84 17.26 49.15 -1.74
N LEU A 85 18.11 50.07 -1.27
CA LEU A 85 19.16 50.70 -2.08
C LEU A 85 20.48 49.92 -2.10
N GLY A 86 20.74 49.04 -1.12
CA GLY A 86 21.98 48.28 -1.03
C GLY A 86 22.33 47.50 -2.31
N PRO A 87 21.39 46.73 -2.90
CA PRO A 87 21.61 46.05 -4.18
C PRO A 87 21.99 46.98 -5.33
N LEU A 88 21.29 48.11 -5.48
CA LEU A 88 21.60 49.08 -6.53
C LEU A 88 23.00 49.68 -6.35
N MET A 89 23.36 50.05 -5.12
CA MET A 89 24.69 50.59 -4.81
C MET A 89 25.80 49.59 -5.09
N PHE A 90 25.58 48.31 -4.79
CA PHE A 90 26.53 47.25 -5.12
C PHE A 90 26.68 47.07 -6.64
N LEU A 91 25.57 47.09 -7.39
CA LEU A 91 25.61 47.01 -8.86
C LEU A 91 26.39 48.19 -9.46
N LEU A 92 26.13 49.41 -9.00
CA LEU A 92 26.90 50.60 -9.41
C LEU A 92 28.40 50.45 -9.11
N TYR A 93 28.75 49.80 -8.00
CA TYR A 93 30.14 49.60 -7.60
C TYR A 93 30.90 48.60 -8.49
N ILE A 94 30.24 47.53 -8.93
CA ILE A 94 30.88 46.42 -9.67
C ILE A 94 30.72 46.53 -11.19
N ASN A 95 29.94 47.49 -11.69
CA ASN A 95 29.53 47.60 -13.08
C ASN A 95 30.69 47.70 -14.09
N ASP A 96 31.83 48.24 -13.69
CA ASP A 96 33.04 48.39 -14.52
C ASP A 96 34.02 47.20 -14.39
N LEU A 97 33.67 46.14 -13.66
CA LEU A 97 34.46 44.90 -13.62
C LEU A 97 34.66 44.29 -15.02
N PRO A 98 33.64 44.17 -15.89
CA PRO A 98 33.81 43.64 -17.25
C PRO A 98 34.89 44.35 -18.07
N GLU A 99 35.14 45.64 -17.81
CA GLU A 99 36.12 46.45 -18.56
C GLU A 99 37.57 45.99 -18.33
N CYS A 100 37.84 45.22 -17.26
CA CYS A 100 39.17 44.66 -17.01
C CYS A 100 39.46 43.36 -17.77
N LEU A 101 38.45 42.76 -18.40
CA LEU A 101 38.56 41.49 -19.13
C LEU A 101 38.95 41.74 -20.59
N LYS A 102 39.91 40.98 -21.10
CA LYS A 102 40.39 41.11 -22.50
C LYS A 102 40.15 39.87 -23.35
N ASN A 103 40.09 38.71 -22.71
CA ASN A 103 40.12 37.41 -23.37
C ASN A 103 38.93 36.50 -23.03
N THR A 104 38.23 36.81 -21.94
CA THR A 104 37.13 36.02 -21.37
C THR A 104 35.82 36.79 -21.42
N THR A 105 34.73 36.06 -21.50
CA THR A 105 33.38 36.62 -21.45
C THR A 105 32.86 36.59 -20.01
N PRO A 106 32.38 37.71 -19.46
CA PRO A 106 31.82 37.75 -18.12
C PRO A 106 30.40 37.19 -18.05
N GLY A 107 30.08 36.62 -16.90
CA GLY A 107 28.76 36.24 -16.45
C GLY A 107 28.52 36.74 -15.05
N MET A 108 27.73 37.80 -14.91
CA MET A 108 27.55 38.46 -13.62
C MET A 108 26.08 38.43 -13.21
N TYR A 109 25.84 38.00 -11.99
CA TYR A 109 24.54 38.08 -11.34
C TYR A 109 24.73 38.51 -9.88
N ALA A 110 24.50 39.79 -9.61
CA ALA A 110 24.87 40.40 -8.33
C ALA A 110 26.32 40.06 -7.95
N ASP A 111 26.55 39.41 -6.81
CA ASP A 111 27.88 39.03 -6.31
C ASP A 111 28.46 37.77 -6.97
N ASP A 112 27.64 36.95 -7.64
CA ASP A 112 28.10 35.80 -8.41
C ASP A 112 28.73 36.27 -9.72
N THR A 113 30.06 36.22 -9.80
CA THR A 113 30.82 36.58 -11.00
C THR A 113 31.46 35.33 -11.60
N GLN A 114 31.30 35.16 -12.91
CA GLN A 114 31.88 34.08 -13.68
C GLN A 114 32.62 34.66 -14.89
N ILE A 115 33.72 34.04 -15.28
CA ILE A 115 34.38 34.34 -16.55
C ILE A 115 34.61 33.04 -17.31
N TYR A 116 34.42 33.06 -18.62
CA TYR A 116 34.67 31.88 -19.43
C TYR A 116 35.37 32.22 -20.75
N ALA A 117 36.13 31.27 -21.26
CA ALA A 117 36.74 31.32 -22.58
C ALA A 117 36.65 29.95 -23.24
N SER A 118 36.51 29.95 -24.56
CA SER A 118 36.45 28.72 -25.36
C SER A 118 37.52 28.74 -26.45
N SER A 119 38.09 27.57 -26.73
CA SER A 119 38.99 27.33 -27.86
C SER A 119 39.10 25.82 -28.11
N ALA A 120 39.51 25.45 -29.33
CA ALA A 120 39.92 24.08 -29.64
C ALA A 120 41.18 23.63 -28.87
N SER A 121 42.00 24.57 -28.39
CA SER A 121 43.24 24.33 -27.64
C SER A 121 43.07 24.58 -26.14
N PHE A 122 43.30 23.55 -25.32
CA PHE A 122 43.20 23.65 -23.87
C PHE A 122 44.21 24.65 -23.27
N SER A 123 45.46 24.65 -23.75
CA SER A 123 46.49 25.58 -23.30
C SER A 123 46.10 27.04 -23.57
N GLU A 124 45.40 27.31 -24.68
CA GLU A 124 44.92 28.65 -25.01
C GLU A 124 43.82 29.09 -24.04
N VAL A 125 42.86 28.21 -23.73
CA VAL A 125 41.82 28.46 -22.74
C VAL A 125 42.43 28.82 -21.39
N VAL A 126 43.36 28.00 -20.88
CA VAL A 126 44.03 28.24 -19.59
C VAL A 126 44.80 29.56 -19.59
N THR A 127 45.47 29.90 -20.70
CA THR A 127 46.19 31.17 -20.84
C THR A 127 45.25 32.37 -20.77
N LYS A 128 44.15 32.34 -21.53
CA LYS A 128 43.12 33.39 -21.53
C LYS A 128 42.52 33.59 -20.13
N LEU A 129 42.21 32.49 -19.45
CA LEU A 129 41.66 32.50 -18.10
C LEU A 129 42.64 33.09 -17.07
N ASN A 130 43.92 32.69 -17.09
CA ASN A 130 44.93 33.18 -16.15
C ASN A 130 45.19 34.69 -16.32
N GLN A 131 45.29 35.17 -17.56
CA GLN A 131 45.52 36.59 -17.85
C GLN A 131 44.39 37.46 -17.31
N ASP A 132 43.13 37.08 -17.55
CA ASP A 132 41.99 37.87 -17.09
C ASP A 132 41.71 37.70 -15.59
N LEU A 133 42.02 36.54 -15.00
CA LEU A 133 41.95 36.35 -13.55
C LEU A 133 42.94 37.26 -12.83
N GLU A 134 44.15 37.47 -13.38
CA GLU A 134 45.11 38.44 -12.85
C GLU A 134 44.60 39.89 -12.97
N ASN A 135 43.92 40.23 -14.07
CA ASN A 135 43.28 41.54 -14.24
C ASN A 135 42.17 41.76 -13.21
N ILE A 136 41.34 40.74 -12.94
CA ILE A 136 40.33 40.78 -11.87
C ILE A 136 40.98 41.01 -10.51
N VAL A 137 42.06 40.28 -10.17
CA VAL A 137 42.76 40.47 -8.88
C VAL A 137 43.28 41.90 -8.73
N LYS A 138 43.84 42.48 -9.79
CA LYS A 138 44.27 43.90 -9.80
C LYS A 138 43.08 44.85 -9.65
N TRP A 139 41.98 44.60 -10.36
CA TRP A 139 40.77 45.41 -10.27
C TRP A 139 40.14 45.35 -8.87
N LEU A 140 40.02 44.17 -8.27
CA LEU A 140 39.51 43.99 -6.91
C LEU A 140 40.36 44.78 -5.90
N SER A 141 41.69 44.71 -6.04
CA SER A 141 42.63 45.44 -5.18
C SER A 141 42.45 46.96 -5.28
N ARG A 142 42.27 47.50 -6.49
CA ARG A 142 41.99 48.94 -6.71
C ARG A 142 40.65 49.37 -6.10
N ASN A 143 39.67 48.48 -6.13
CA ASN A 143 38.34 48.70 -5.56
C ASN A 143 38.23 48.27 -4.08
N LYS A 144 39.35 48.02 -3.39
CA LYS A 144 39.39 47.57 -1.98
C LYS A 144 38.53 46.32 -1.69
N LEU A 145 38.28 45.48 -2.69
CA LEU A 145 37.61 44.19 -2.56
C LEU A 145 38.65 43.06 -2.45
N GLN A 146 38.24 41.93 -1.89
CA GLN A 146 39.13 40.77 -1.71
C GLN A 146 38.55 39.51 -2.34
N LEU A 147 39.39 38.80 -3.10
CA LEU A 147 39.05 37.51 -3.67
C LEU A 147 39.04 36.39 -2.61
N HIS A 148 38.02 35.54 -2.63
CA HIS A 148 37.96 34.35 -1.80
C HIS A 148 38.61 33.15 -2.51
N THR A 149 39.94 33.08 -2.47
CA THR A 149 40.73 32.05 -3.16
C THR A 149 40.26 30.60 -2.96
N LYS A 150 39.84 30.22 -1.75
CA LYS A 150 39.33 28.85 -1.46
C LYS A 150 37.93 28.53 -2.02
N LYS A 151 37.13 29.56 -2.34
CA LYS A 151 35.76 29.41 -2.88
C LYS A 151 35.69 29.70 -4.37
N THR A 152 36.73 30.33 -4.93
CA THR A 152 36.91 30.47 -6.37
C THR A 152 37.17 29.09 -6.97
N LYS A 153 36.41 28.74 -8.01
CA LYS A 153 36.42 27.39 -8.63
C LYS A 153 36.69 27.49 -10.12
N ALA A 154 37.36 26.48 -10.67
CA ALA A 154 37.52 26.31 -12.11
C ALA A 154 36.84 25.02 -12.60
N MET A 155 36.23 25.05 -13.78
CA MET A 155 35.63 23.90 -14.46
C MET A 155 35.94 23.98 -15.95
N PHE A 156 36.12 22.83 -16.60
CA PHE A 156 36.31 22.75 -18.04
C PHE A 156 35.18 21.94 -18.64
N ILE A 157 34.49 22.52 -19.62
CA ILE A 157 33.29 21.97 -20.23
C ILE A 157 33.61 21.50 -21.65
N GLY A 158 33.16 20.31 -22.01
CA GLY A 158 33.32 19.78 -23.37
C GLY A 158 32.78 18.36 -23.54
N SER A 159 32.84 17.86 -24.77
CA SER A 159 32.42 16.48 -25.05
C SER A 159 33.32 15.46 -24.33
N PRO A 160 32.84 14.25 -23.98
CA PRO A 160 33.65 13.23 -23.32
C PRO A 160 34.97 12.92 -24.06
N TYR A 161 34.94 12.99 -25.40
CA TYR A 161 36.13 12.83 -26.23
C TYR A 161 37.13 13.98 -26.03
N ASN A 162 36.67 15.23 -26.06
CA ASN A 162 37.54 16.40 -25.90
C ASN A 162 38.08 16.51 -24.47
N LEU A 163 37.25 16.27 -23.45
CA LEU A 163 37.69 16.27 -22.05
C LEU A 163 38.77 15.21 -21.81
N LYS A 164 38.64 14.03 -22.41
CA LYS A 164 39.63 12.94 -22.25
C LYS A 164 40.93 13.18 -23.02
N ASN A 165 40.85 13.74 -24.23
CA ASN A 165 41.98 13.75 -25.16
C ASN A 165 42.67 15.11 -25.31
N LYS A 166 41.98 16.22 -24.99
CA LYS A 166 42.49 17.57 -25.18
C LYS A 166 42.80 18.31 -23.87
N VAL A 167 42.17 17.93 -22.75
CA VAL A 167 42.46 18.55 -21.44
C VAL A 167 43.80 18.06 -20.91
N GLY A 168 44.72 19.00 -20.66
CA GLY A 168 46.07 18.74 -20.17
C GLY A 168 46.30 19.10 -18.70
N ASN A 169 47.58 19.15 -18.34
CA ASN A 169 48.07 19.40 -16.98
C ASN A 169 48.16 20.89 -16.61
N GLU A 170 47.88 21.81 -17.54
CA GLU A 170 48.04 23.27 -17.37
C GLU A 170 47.00 23.84 -16.40
N GLN A 171 47.42 24.45 -15.28
CA GLN A 171 46.52 24.86 -14.21
C GLN A 171 46.09 26.34 -14.29
N VAL A 172 44.89 26.61 -13.82
CA VAL A 172 44.44 27.98 -13.51
C VAL A 172 45.07 28.38 -12.18
N MET A 173 45.69 29.56 -12.12
CA MET A 173 46.51 30.00 -10.99
C MET A 173 46.01 31.34 -10.45
N ILE A 174 45.97 31.48 -9.12
CA ILE A 174 45.74 32.75 -8.41
C ILE A 174 46.91 32.99 -7.45
N ASN A 175 47.64 34.09 -7.61
CA ASN A 175 48.79 34.43 -6.76
C ASN A 175 49.75 33.23 -6.57
N ASP A 176 50.14 32.60 -7.69
CA ASP A 176 51.00 31.42 -7.74
C ASP A 176 50.47 30.15 -7.05
N LYS A 177 49.16 30.10 -6.73
CA LYS A 177 48.50 28.91 -6.19
C LYS A 177 47.46 28.35 -7.17
N PRO A 178 47.38 27.03 -7.35
CA PRO A 178 46.42 26.43 -8.25
C PRO A 178 44.99 26.57 -7.72
N VAL A 179 44.07 26.92 -8.61
CA VAL A 179 42.63 26.91 -8.36
C VAL A 179 42.14 25.47 -8.43
N THR A 180 41.35 25.07 -7.43
CA THR A 180 40.75 23.73 -7.42
C THR A 180 39.82 23.56 -8.62
N ARG A 181 40.11 22.54 -9.43
CA ARG A 181 39.25 22.11 -10.54
C ARG A 181 38.09 21.26 -10.02
N TYR A 182 36.90 21.48 -10.54
CA TYR A 182 35.71 20.71 -10.23
C TYR A 182 35.09 20.16 -11.53
N SER A 183 34.50 18.96 -11.44
CA SER A 183 33.73 18.35 -12.53
C SER A 183 32.24 18.76 -12.50
N SER A 184 31.76 19.28 -11.36
CA SER A 184 30.45 19.92 -11.24
C SER A 184 30.45 20.98 -10.13
N PHE A 185 29.60 22.01 -10.26
CA PHE A 185 29.30 22.94 -9.17
C PHE A 185 27.94 23.65 -9.33
N PRO A 186 27.34 24.14 -8.22
CA PRO A 186 26.09 24.90 -8.28
C PRO A 186 26.31 26.29 -8.87
N CYS A 187 25.61 26.60 -9.95
CA CYS A 187 25.53 27.89 -10.61
C CYS A 187 24.09 28.41 -10.51
N LEU A 188 23.87 29.53 -9.79
CA LEU A 188 22.54 30.14 -9.60
C LEU A 188 21.44 29.14 -9.14
N GLY A 189 21.83 28.16 -8.31
CA GLY A 189 20.93 27.13 -7.78
C GLY A 189 20.79 25.86 -8.63
N VAL A 190 21.48 25.77 -9.77
CA VAL A 190 21.48 24.60 -10.66
C VAL A 190 22.87 23.93 -10.62
N GLU A 191 22.94 22.62 -10.40
CA GLU A 191 24.21 21.90 -10.50
C GLU A 191 24.58 21.67 -11.97
N LEU A 192 25.70 22.25 -12.39
CA LEU A 192 26.23 22.11 -13.76
C LEU A 192 27.46 21.21 -13.72
N ASP A 193 27.51 20.24 -14.63
CA ASP A 193 28.66 19.33 -14.81
C ASP A 193 29.48 19.67 -16.07
N GLU A 194 30.72 19.18 -16.12
CA GLU A 194 31.68 19.37 -17.23
C GLU A 194 31.21 18.88 -18.61
N ARG A 195 30.16 18.05 -18.67
CA ARG A 195 29.57 17.53 -19.91
C ARG A 195 28.24 18.18 -20.24
N MET A 196 27.76 19.09 -19.38
CA MET A 196 26.42 19.68 -19.46
C MET A 196 25.34 18.59 -19.63
N SER A 197 25.49 17.47 -18.93
CA SER A 197 24.62 16.29 -19.07
C SER A 197 23.27 16.46 -18.38
N TRP A 198 23.20 17.31 -17.35
CA TRP A 198 22.02 17.51 -16.50
C TRP A 198 21.54 16.23 -15.80
N GLU A 199 22.44 15.25 -15.66
CA GLU A 199 22.15 13.99 -14.98
C GLU A 199 22.07 14.21 -13.47
N ASN A 200 21.08 13.58 -12.84
CA ASN A 200 20.99 13.58 -11.38
C ASN A 200 22.08 12.66 -10.83
N PRO A 201 23.03 13.18 -10.02
CA PRO A 201 24.13 12.40 -9.53
C PRO A 201 23.64 11.28 -8.60
N PHE A 202 24.32 10.14 -8.64
CA PHE A 202 24.05 9.05 -7.71
C PHE A 202 24.44 9.45 -6.29
N ASN A 203 23.54 9.31 -5.32
CA ASN A 203 23.86 9.55 -3.91
C ASN A 203 24.80 8.46 -3.35
N LEU A 204 26.07 8.81 -3.19
CA LEU A 204 27.13 7.94 -2.68
C LEU A 204 27.23 7.89 -1.14
N ASP A 205 26.55 8.78 -0.41
CA ASP A 205 26.60 8.80 1.05
C ASP A 205 25.99 7.53 1.65
N PRO A 206 26.46 7.02 2.79
CA PRO A 206 25.84 5.86 3.42
C PRO A 206 24.33 6.03 3.70
N PRO A 207 23.51 4.95 3.61
CA PRO A 207 22.08 4.98 3.90
C PRO A 207 21.74 5.54 5.29
N THR A 208 20.87 6.54 5.36
CA THR A 208 20.52 7.16 6.65
C THR A 208 19.75 6.20 7.55
N TYR A 209 19.77 6.43 8.87
CA TYR A 209 18.95 5.66 9.82
C TYR A 209 17.45 5.64 9.44
N GLN A 210 16.94 6.76 8.91
CA GLN A 210 15.55 6.88 8.48
C GLN A 210 15.27 6.03 7.23
N GLU A 211 16.19 6.02 6.27
CA GLU A 211 16.11 5.17 5.07
C GLU A 211 16.05 3.68 5.46
N ILE A 212 16.97 3.24 6.31
CA ILE A 212 17.03 1.87 6.85
C ILE A 212 15.77 1.52 7.63
N THR A 213 15.30 2.43 8.50
CA THR A 213 14.07 2.25 9.27
C THR A 213 12.85 2.10 8.34
N ASN A 214 12.78 2.87 7.26
CA ASN A 214 11.70 2.79 6.29
C ASN A 214 11.71 1.45 5.54
N VAL A 215 12.88 0.93 5.17
CA VAL A 215 13.03 -0.42 4.60
C VAL A 215 12.52 -1.48 5.58
N ILE A 216 12.99 -1.45 6.83
CA ILE A 216 12.59 -2.40 7.88
C ILE A 216 11.08 -2.34 8.15
N ARG A 217 10.48 -1.15 8.16
CA ARG A 217 9.03 -0.98 8.35
C ARG A 217 8.22 -1.60 7.20
N LYS A 218 8.69 -1.47 5.95
CA LYS A 218 8.02 -2.04 4.77
C LYS A 218 8.15 -3.56 4.64
N MET A 219 9.20 -4.16 5.20
CA MET A 219 9.38 -5.62 5.19
C MET A 219 8.25 -6.37 5.91
N LYS A 220 7.87 -7.55 5.43
CA LYS A 220 6.78 -8.36 6.01
C LYS A 220 7.21 -8.96 7.36
N PRO A 221 6.46 -8.77 8.47
CA PRO A 221 6.80 -9.36 9.76
C PRO A 221 6.85 -10.88 9.77
N SER A 222 6.09 -11.53 8.88
CA SER A 222 6.02 -12.99 8.74
C SER A 222 7.07 -13.57 7.77
N GLY A 223 8.07 -12.78 7.36
CA GLY A 223 9.16 -13.29 6.53
C GLY A 223 10.01 -14.28 7.30
N SER A 224 10.31 -15.44 6.70
CA SER A 224 11.16 -16.45 7.32
C SER A 224 12.57 -15.91 7.53
N PRO A 225 13.17 -16.11 8.72
CA PRO A 225 14.57 -15.77 8.97
C PRO A 225 15.50 -16.71 8.18
N CYS A 226 16.77 -16.34 8.09
CA CYS A 226 17.79 -17.25 7.59
C CYS A 226 17.96 -18.41 8.58
N PRO A 227 17.99 -19.69 8.13
CA PRO A 227 18.24 -20.82 9.02
C PRO A 227 19.57 -20.75 9.78
N LEU A 228 20.58 -20.05 9.26
CA LEU A 228 21.91 -19.94 9.89
C LEU A 228 21.89 -19.08 11.16
N ASP A 229 21.20 -17.94 11.14
CA ASP A 229 21.20 -16.96 12.25
C ASP A 229 19.88 -16.98 13.05
N GLN A 230 18.79 -17.44 12.44
CA GLN A 230 17.43 -17.43 12.97
C GLN A 230 16.92 -16.04 13.42
N ILE A 231 17.54 -14.96 12.95
CA ILE A 231 17.17 -13.59 13.34
C ILE A 231 16.01 -13.11 12.47
N SER A 232 14.85 -12.91 13.10
CA SER A 232 13.66 -12.38 12.42
C SER A 232 13.70 -10.85 12.29
N ILE A 233 13.09 -10.34 11.21
CA ILE A 233 12.85 -8.90 11.02
C ILE A 233 12.05 -8.26 12.16
N ILE A 234 11.27 -9.05 12.92
CA ILE A 234 10.51 -8.56 14.08
C ILE A 234 11.45 -7.95 15.13
N CYS A 235 12.66 -8.50 15.32
CA CYS A 235 13.64 -7.96 16.26
C CYS A 235 14.00 -6.50 15.90
N PHE A 236 14.33 -6.25 14.64
CA PHE A 236 14.64 -4.91 14.14
C PHE A 236 13.40 -3.99 14.06
N LYS A 237 12.19 -4.51 13.88
CA LYS A 237 10.95 -3.70 13.93
C LYS A 237 10.64 -3.21 15.35
N ARG A 238 10.84 -4.07 16.36
CA ARG A 238 10.48 -3.77 17.76
C ARG A 238 11.59 -3.06 18.53
N CYS A 239 12.86 -3.31 18.24
CA CYS A 239 13.98 -2.73 18.96
C CYS A 239 14.67 -1.61 18.14
N ALA A 240 14.63 -0.38 18.64
CA ALA A 240 15.31 0.76 18.01
C ALA A 240 16.84 0.65 18.11
N TYR A 241 17.34 0.15 19.24
CA TYR A 241 18.77 0.02 19.48
C TYR A 241 19.45 -0.93 18.49
N LEU A 242 18.81 -2.07 18.17
CA LEU A 242 19.28 -2.98 17.12
C LEU A 242 19.30 -2.33 15.72
N ARG A 243 18.39 -1.38 15.45
CA ARG A 243 18.42 -0.63 14.19
C ARG A 243 19.62 0.31 14.14
N SER A 244 19.97 0.96 15.24
CA SER A 244 21.14 1.85 15.30
C SER A 244 22.42 1.09 15.00
N TYR A 245 22.64 -0.06 15.65
CA TYR A 245 23.80 -0.92 15.34
C TYR A 245 23.82 -1.41 13.89
N LEU A 246 22.67 -1.84 13.36
CA LEU A 246 22.59 -2.24 11.96
C LEU A 246 22.96 -1.07 11.03
N THR A 247 22.56 0.16 11.38
CA THR A 247 22.95 1.36 10.63
C THR A 247 24.46 1.57 10.65
N GLU A 248 25.11 1.45 11.80
CA GLU A 248 26.57 1.57 11.91
C GLU A 248 27.29 0.50 11.07
N ILE A 249 26.82 -0.75 11.09
CA ILE A 249 27.39 -1.84 10.28
C ILE A 249 27.18 -1.57 8.78
N ILE A 250 25.99 -1.10 8.38
CA ILE A 250 25.71 -0.75 6.98
C ILE A 250 26.60 0.43 6.55
N HIS A 251 26.81 1.43 7.40
CA HIS A 251 27.71 2.55 7.12
C HIS A 251 29.14 2.10 6.91
N ALA A 252 29.65 1.25 7.80
CA ALA A 252 30.99 0.70 7.68
C ALA A 252 31.15 -0.12 6.37
N ALA A 253 30.20 -1.00 6.07
CA ALA A 253 30.22 -1.80 4.84
C ALA A 253 30.17 -0.91 3.58
N TRP A 254 29.32 0.13 3.60
CA TRP A 254 29.17 1.09 2.51
C TRP A 254 30.47 1.88 2.30
N SER A 255 30.97 2.55 3.33
CA SER A 255 32.19 3.38 3.26
C SER A 255 33.42 2.59 2.84
N CYS A 256 33.56 1.34 3.31
CA CYS A 256 34.68 0.49 2.93
C CYS A 256 34.54 -0.14 1.53
N GLY A 257 33.36 -0.08 0.90
CA GLY A 257 33.13 -0.72 -0.40
C GLY A 257 33.08 -2.26 -0.34
N VAL A 258 32.94 -2.85 0.85
CA VAL A 258 33.04 -4.31 1.07
C VAL A 258 31.89 -4.82 1.92
N VAL A 259 31.27 -5.92 1.47
CA VAL A 259 30.20 -6.61 2.20
C VAL A 259 30.81 -7.61 3.21
N PRO A 260 30.33 -7.64 4.47
CA PRO A 260 30.82 -8.58 5.48
C PRO A 260 30.75 -10.04 5.03
N SER A 261 31.78 -10.83 5.34
CA SER A 261 31.86 -12.26 4.95
C SER A 261 30.70 -13.10 5.47
N GLU A 262 30.21 -12.83 6.67
CA GLU A 262 29.04 -13.52 7.24
C GLU A 262 27.74 -13.23 6.47
N TRP A 263 27.65 -12.11 5.75
CA TRP A 263 26.48 -11.82 4.91
C TRP A 263 26.55 -12.57 3.58
N LYS A 264 27.72 -13.09 3.19
CA LYS A 264 27.91 -13.86 1.96
C LYS A 264 27.53 -15.35 2.11
N LYS A 265 26.97 -15.75 3.26
CA LYS A 265 26.50 -17.11 3.54
C LYS A 265 24.97 -17.12 3.62
N ALA A 266 24.33 -18.05 2.91
CA ALA A 266 22.88 -18.20 2.92
C ALA A 266 22.44 -19.67 2.87
N CYS A 267 21.13 -19.90 2.99
CA CYS A 267 20.53 -21.24 2.85
C CYS A 267 19.48 -21.28 1.75
N THR A 268 19.54 -22.27 0.88
CA THR A 268 18.54 -22.51 -0.15
C THR A 268 17.54 -23.56 0.30
N ILE A 269 16.25 -23.21 0.27
CA ILE A 269 15.14 -24.16 0.45
C ILE A 269 14.51 -24.52 -0.89
N LEU A 270 14.02 -25.75 -1.01
CA LEU A 270 13.36 -26.25 -2.23
C LEU A 270 11.84 -26.20 -2.08
N ILE A 271 11.17 -25.40 -2.90
CA ILE A 271 9.70 -25.34 -2.93
C ILE A 271 9.18 -26.14 -4.12
N HIS A 272 8.34 -27.13 -3.87
CA HIS A 272 7.72 -27.93 -4.93
C HIS A 272 6.85 -27.05 -5.84
N LYS A 273 7.07 -27.14 -7.16
CA LYS A 273 6.38 -26.34 -8.17
C LYS A 273 5.19 -27.09 -8.77
N LYS A 274 5.44 -28.28 -9.35
CA LYS A 274 4.44 -29.17 -9.98
C LYS A 274 5.10 -30.49 -10.40
N GLY A 275 4.31 -31.52 -10.68
CA GLY A 275 4.81 -32.82 -11.14
C GLY A 275 5.37 -33.68 -10.01
N GLU A 276 6.09 -34.74 -10.36
CA GLU A 276 6.64 -35.71 -9.39
C GLU A 276 7.66 -35.09 -8.45
N THR A 277 7.55 -35.41 -7.16
CA THR A 277 8.44 -34.92 -6.09
C THR A 277 9.83 -35.57 -6.11
N ALA A 278 10.03 -36.64 -6.88
CA ALA A 278 11.33 -37.30 -7.04
C ALA A 278 12.27 -36.55 -7.98
N ASN A 279 11.75 -35.67 -8.86
CA ASN A 279 12.56 -34.94 -9.84
C ASN A 279 12.96 -33.55 -9.30
N PRO A 280 14.26 -33.26 -9.09
CA PRO A 280 14.71 -31.95 -8.61
C PRO A 280 14.31 -30.77 -9.51
N ALA A 281 14.14 -30.99 -10.83
CA ALA A 281 13.70 -29.95 -11.77
C ALA A 281 12.27 -29.44 -11.50
N ASN A 282 11.49 -30.19 -10.71
CA ASN A 282 10.15 -29.82 -10.27
C ASN A 282 10.14 -28.95 -9.01
N PHE A 283 11.31 -28.60 -8.47
CA PHE A 283 11.45 -27.70 -7.32
C PHE A 283 12.02 -26.35 -7.73
N ARG A 284 11.61 -25.30 -7.02
CA ARG A 284 12.17 -23.97 -7.13
C ARG A 284 13.12 -23.73 -5.94
N PRO A 285 14.41 -23.48 -6.18
CA PRO A 285 15.31 -23.05 -5.12
C PRO A 285 14.98 -21.62 -4.70
N ILE A 286 14.88 -21.37 -3.39
CA ILE A 286 14.75 -20.02 -2.83
C ILE A 286 15.84 -19.85 -1.77
N THR A 287 16.69 -18.86 -1.97
CA THR A 287 17.78 -18.50 -1.05
C THR A 287 17.25 -17.60 0.06
N LEU A 288 17.46 -18.02 1.30
CA LEU A 288 17.14 -17.27 2.51
C LEU A 288 18.41 -16.63 3.03
N GLU A 289 18.56 -15.34 2.78
CA GLU A 289 19.65 -14.51 3.30
C GLU A 289 19.34 -13.94 4.69
N SER A 290 20.41 -13.55 5.39
CA SER A 290 20.33 -12.83 6.66
C SER A 290 19.51 -11.54 6.53
N VAL A 291 18.81 -11.17 7.60
CA VAL A 291 18.02 -9.92 7.61
C VAL A 291 18.90 -8.68 7.40
N PRO A 292 20.09 -8.55 8.01
CA PRO A 292 21.00 -7.45 7.73
C PRO A 292 21.33 -7.29 6.24
N LEU A 293 21.65 -8.38 5.54
CA LEU A 293 21.94 -8.34 4.11
C LEU A 293 20.72 -7.86 3.31
N LYS A 294 19.53 -8.40 3.56
CA LYS A 294 18.30 -7.98 2.86
C LYS A 294 17.96 -6.51 3.05
N VAL A 295 18.29 -5.95 4.23
CA VAL A 295 18.11 -4.51 4.50
C VAL A 295 19.14 -3.70 3.72
N PHE A 296 20.41 -4.12 3.71
CA PHE A 296 21.47 -3.51 2.92
C PHE A 296 21.14 -3.51 1.42
N THR A 297 20.84 -4.68 0.82
CA THR A 297 20.52 -4.81 -0.61
C THR A 297 19.21 -4.11 -0.97
N SER A 298 18.27 -3.97 -0.04
CA SER A 298 17.08 -3.13 -0.24
C SER A 298 17.37 -1.64 -0.32
N CYS A 299 18.30 -1.12 0.49
CA CYS A 299 18.72 0.29 0.41
C CYS A 299 19.43 0.53 -0.92
N LEU A 300 20.37 -0.35 -1.26
CA LEU A 300 21.12 -0.29 -2.51
C LEU A 300 20.18 -0.34 -3.73
N ARG A 301 19.25 -1.31 -3.78
CA ARG A 301 18.23 -1.40 -4.84
C ARG A 301 17.42 -0.10 -4.97
N ASN A 302 16.96 0.47 -3.86
CA ASN A 302 16.12 1.68 -3.93
C ASN A 302 16.87 2.85 -4.54
N ARG A 303 18.12 3.07 -4.14
CA ARG A 303 18.99 4.14 -4.65
C ARG A 303 19.35 3.93 -6.12
N THR A 304 19.76 2.71 -6.47
CA THR A 304 20.05 2.36 -7.87
C THR A 304 18.83 2.53 -8.75
N PHE A 305 17.66 2.04 -8.34
CA PHE A 305 16.44 2.23 -9.12
C PHE A 305 16.05 3.71 -9.26
N GLN A 306 16.19 4.51 -8.19
CA GLN A 306 15.89 5.93 -8.22
C GLN A 306 16.79 6.66 -9.22
N PHE A 307 18.10 6.45 -9.16
CA PHE A 307 19.06 7.00 -10.11
C PHE A 307 18.73 6.62 -11.56
N LEU A 308 18.44 5.34 -11.81
CA LEU A 308 18.08 4.87 -13.16
C LEU A 308 16.77 5.48 -13.67
N ALA A 309 15.79 5.69 -12.79
CA ALA A 309 14.50 6.24 -13.15
C ALA A 309 14.55 7.76 -13.39
N GLU A 310 15.27 8.51 -12.55
CA GLU A 310 15.44 9.96 -12.67
C GLU A 310 16.22 10.35 -13.93
N ASN A 311 17.16 9.51 -14.36
CA ASN A 311 17.95 9.72 -15.57
C ASN A 311 17.40 9.00 -16.82
N ASN A 312 16.20 8.41 -16.75
CA ASN A 312 15.58 7.63 -17.84
C ASN A 312 16.44 6.48 -18.41
N TYR A 313 17.39 5.97 -17.62
CA TYR A 313 18.25 4.85 -18.01
C TYR A 313 17.54 3.50 -17.99
N ILE A 314 16.38 3.38 -17.35
CA ILE A 314 15.58 2.15 -17.33
C ILE A 314 14.20 2.33 -17.99
N GLU A 315 13.86 1.47 -18.94
CA GLU A 315 12.60 1.54 -19.68
C GLU A 315 11.45 0.89 -18.91
N GLN A 316 10.56 1.73 -18.38
CA GLN A 316 9.43 1.32 -17.54
C GLN A 316 8.13 1.06 -18.32
N ASN A 317 8.06 1.46 -19.60
CA ASN A 317 6.86 1.24 -20.43
C ASN A 317 6.81 -0.15 -21.06
N ILE A 318 7.97 -0.77 -21.31
CA ILE A 318 8.10 -2.11 -21.91
C ILE A 318 8.35 -3.17 -20.83
N GLN A 319 9.33 -2.97 -19.95
CA GLN A 319 9.59 -3.87 -18.81
C GLN A 319 8.78 -3.43 -17.60
N LYS A 320 7.76 -4.23 -17.26
CA LYS A 320 6.89 -3.97 -16.11
C LYS A 320 7.04 -4.99 -14.99
N GLY A 321 7.81 -6.05 -15.19
CA GLY A 321 8.15 -7.00 -14.13
C GLY A 321 9.10 -6.34 -13.14
N PHE A 322 8.85 -6.54 -11.84
CA PHE A 322 9.67 -5.98 -10.75
C PHE A 322 9.84 -4.46 -10.70
N THR A 323 9.11 -3.71 -11.55
CA THR A 323 9.14 -2.25 -11.56
C THR A 323 8.24 -1.70 -10.45
N PRO A 324 8.75 -0.86 -9.52
CA PRO A 324 7.97 -0.30 -8.42
C PRO A 324 6.74 0.48 -8.89
N LYS A 325 5.66 0.40 -8.11
CA LYS A 325 4.41 1.20 -8.27
C LYS A 325 3.64 0.97 -9.59
N LEU A 326 4.05 0.02 -10.44
CA LEU A 326 3.33 -0.33 -11.67
C LEU A 326 2.51 -1.62 -11.50
N SER A 327 1.31 -1.62 -12.06
CA SER A 327 0.46 -2.82 -12.14
C SER A 327 0.73 -3.58 -13.45
N GLY A 328 1.99 -3.96 -13.67
CA GLY A 328 2.50 -4.43 -14.96
C GLY A 328 1.71 -5.56 -15.61
N THR A 329 1.32 -6.55 -14.82
CA THR A 329 0.49 -7.67 -15.27
C THR A 329 -0.86 -7.22 -15.82
N LEU A 330 -1.53 -6.28 -15.15
CA LEU A 330 -2.84 -5.77 -15.56
C LEU A 330 -2.73 -4.90 -16.81
N GLU A 331 -1.71 -4.04 -16.86
CA GLU A 331 -1.45 -3.20 -18.01
C GLU A 331 -1.16 -4.01 -19.28
N HIS A 332 -0.27 -5.00 -19.21
CA HIS A 332 0.07 -5.85 -20.36
C HIS A 332 -1.09 -6.74 -20.80
N THR A 333 -1.79 -7.37 -19.86
CA THR A 333 -2.95 -8.21 -20.23
C THR A 333 -4.10 -7.40 -20.80
N ALA A 334 -4.36 -6.20 -20.29
CA ALA A 334 -5.38 -5.29 -20.83
C ALA A 334 -4.99 -4.78 -22.24
N GLN A 335 -3.73 -4.40 -22.45
CA GLN A 335 -3.25 -3.99 -23.78
C GLN A 335 -3.34 -5.12 -24.79
N LEU A 336 -2.91 -6.34 -24.42
CA LEU A 336 -2.97 -7.50 -25.29
C LEU A 336 -4.42 -7.86 -25.64
N ALA A 337 -5.33 -7.84 -24.66
CA ALA A 337 -6.77 -8.07 -24.89
C ALA A 337 -7.37 -7.05 -25.88
N HIS A 338 -7.00 -5.77 -25.73
CA HIS A 338 -7.44 -4.71 -26.64
C HIS A 338 -6.94 -4.92 -28.06
N ILE A 339 -5.68 -5.32 -28.22
CA ILE A 339 -5.08 -5.56 -29.54
C ILE A 339 -5.74 -6.75 -30.24
N ILE A 340 -5.95 -7.86 -29.54
CA ILE A 340 -6.64 -9.04 -30.09
C ILE A 340 -8.06 -8.66 -30.54
N ASN A 341 -8.82 -7.95 -29.69
CA ASN A 341 -10.17 -7.53 -30.03
C ASN A 341 -10.19 -6.53 -31.21
N LYS A 342 -9.29 -5.53 -31.24
CA LYS A 342 -9.16 -4.58 -32.36
C LYS A 342 -8.77 -5.29 -33.66
N ALA A 343 -7.84 -6.24 -33.62
CA ALA A 343 -7.45 -7.02 -34.80
C ALA A 343 -8.63 -7.81 -35.37
N ARG A 344 -9.41 -8.45 -34.49
CA ARG A 344 -10.61 -9.20 -34.88
C ARG A 344 -11.69 -8.31 -35.49
N VAL A 345 -12.06 -7.21 -34.83
CA VAL A 345 -13.14 -6.30 -35.25
C VAL A 345 -12.75 -5.53 -36.52
N LYS A 346 -11.51 -5.02 -36.59
CA LYS A 346 -11.02 -4.26 -37.75
C LYS A 346 -10.42 -5.12 -38.86
N GLN A 347 -10.51 -6.45 -38.74
CA GLN A 347 -9.99 -7.42 -39.72
C GLN A 347 -8.53 -7.18 -40.10
N ARG A 348 -7.70 -6.94 -39.08
CA ARG A 348 -6.25 -6.75 -39.24
C ARG A 348 -5.51 -8.04 -38.89
N SER A 349 -4.42 -8.30 -39.61
CA SER A 349 -3.52 -9.38 -39.25
C SER A 349 -2.81 -9.06 -37.93
N LEU A 350 -2.67 -10.07 -37.09
CA LEU A 350 -2.04 -10.01 -35.79
C LEU A 350 -1.32 -11.32 -35.51
N ILE A 351 -0.07 -11.24 -35.10
CA ILE A 351 0.73 -12.38 -34.68
C ILE A 351 1.26 -12.07 -33.29
N ILE A 352 1.11 -13.02 -32.38
CA ILE A 352 1.61 -12.97 -31.01
C ILE A 352 2.54 -14.15 -30.82
N THR A 353 3.76 -13.89 -30.34
CA THR A 353 4.71 -14.92 -29.95
C THR A 353 5.05 -14.76 -28.47
N LEU A 354 4.73 -15.78 -27.68
CA LEU A 354 5.11 -15.86 -26.27
C LEU A 354 6.48 -16.52 -26.16
N LEU A 355 7.36 -15.92 -25.35
CA LEU A 355 8.72 -16.38 -25.11
C LEU A 355 8.91 -16.79 -23.66
N ASP A 356 9.64 -17.89 -23.45
CA ASP A 356 10.01 -18.43 -22.14
C ASP A 356 11.52 -18.72 -22.14
N LEU A 357 12.19 -18.36 -21.04
CA LEU A 357 13.62 -18.59 -20.85
C LEU A 357 13.85 -19.74 -19.87
N LYS A 358 14.92 -20.50 -20.08
CA LYS A 358 15.35 -21.55 -19.15
C LYS A 358 15.98 -20.88 -17.94
N ASN A 359 15.47 -21.17 -16.74
CA ASN A 359 16.05 -20.72 -15.46
C ASN A 359 16.58 -19.26 -15.48
N ALA A 360 15.77 -18.31 -15.96
CA ALA A 360 16.25 -16.98 -16.36
C ALA A 360 17.13 -16.28 -15.31
N PHE A 361 16.75 -16.33 -14.03
CA PHE A 361 17.52 -15.75 -12.93
C PHE A 361 18.86 -16.48 -12.70
N GLY A 362 18.86 -17.80 -12.81
CA GLY A 362 20.06 -18.63 -12.60
C GLY A 362 21.04 -18.61 -13.77
N GLU A 363 20.64 -18.14 -14.95
CA GLU A 363 21.50 -18.10 -16.15
C GLU A 363 22.26 -16.78 -16.31
N VAL A 364 21.95 -15.71 -15.55
CA VAL A 364 22.67 -14.43 -15.65
C VAL A 364 24.14 -14.59 -15.25
N HIS A 365 25.05 -14.34 -16.18
CA HIS A 365 26.49 -14.39 -15.91
C HIS A 365 26.94 -13.18 -15.06
N HIS A 366 27.87 -13.36 -14.12
CA HIS A 366 28.33 -12.24 -13.27
C HIS A 366 29.06 -11.16 -14.07
N ASN A 367 29.88 -11.54 -15.06
CA ASN A 367 30.47 -10.59 -16.02
C ASN A 367 29.44 -9.67 -16.70
N LEU A 368 28.27 -10.20 -17.07
CA LEU A 368 27.20 -9.40 -17.66
C LEU A 368 26.70 -8.31 -16.68
N ILE A 369 26.66 -8.62 -15.37
CA ILE A 369 26.27 -7.62 -14.34
C ILE A 369 27.27 -6.45 -14.34
N HIS A 370 28.57 -6.73 -14.45
CA HIS A 370 29.60 -5.68 -14.52
C HIS A 370 29.47 -4.82 -15.78
N GLU A 371 29.30 -5.44 -16.95
CA GLU A 371 29.10 -4.72 -18.22
C GLU A 371 27.83 -3.85 -18.20
N VAL A 372 26.77 -4.37 -17.59
CA VAL A 372 25.49 -3.66 -17.45
C VAL A 372 25.64 -2.44 -16.52
N PHE A 373 26.50 -2.47 -15.51
CA PHE A 373 26.77 -1.30 -14.69
C PHE A 373 27.50 -0.20 -15.44
N GLU A 374 28.44 -0.55 -16.32
CA GLU A 374 29.06 0.43 -17.21
C GLU A 374 28.04 1.04 -18.16
N TYR A 375 27.20 0.21 -18.78
CA TYR A 375 26.16 0.66 -19.71
C TYR A 375 25.16 1.64 -19.08
N HIS A 376 24.85 1.49 -17.79
CA HIS A 376 23.90 2.35 -17.08
C HIS A 376 24.57 3.44 -16.22
N HIS A 377 25.86 3.72 -16.45
CA HIS A 377 26.59 4.79 -15.76
C HIS A 377 26.56 4.69 -14.23
N ILE A 378 26.57 3.46 -13.69
CA ILE A 378 26.62 3.25 -12.23
C ILE A 378 28.02 3.65 -11.74
N PRO A 379 28.17 4.35 -10.59
CA PRO A 379 29.48 4.71 -10.06
C PRO A 379 30.31 3.49 -9.60
N ASP A 380 31.64 3.57 -9.72
CA ASP A 380 32.56 2.48 -9.37
C ASP A 380 32.44 2.03 -7.91
N HIS A 381 32.18 2.96 -7.00
CA HIS A 381 31.94 2.62 -5.60
C HIS A 381 30.79 1.61 -5.42
N ILE A 382 29.70 1.82 -6.16
CA ILE A 382 28.53 0.93 -6.14
C ILE A 382 28.83 -0.39 -6.87
N LYS A 383 29.57 -0.34 -7.99
CA LYS A 383 30.03 -1.55 -8.68
C LYS A 383 30.84 -2.43 -7.73
N ASN A 384 31.76 -1.84 -6.97
CA ASN A 384 32.62 -2.56 -6.02
C ASN A 384 31.80 -3.23 -4.89
N LEU A 385 30.80 -2.55 -4.35
CA LEU A 385 29.90 -3.13 -3.34
C LEU A 385 29.15 -4.36 -3.86
N VAL A 386 28.59 -4.28 -5.06
CA VAL A 386 27.87 -5.42 -5.67
C VAL A 386 28.85 -6.52 -6.06
N SER A 387 30.02 -6.17 -6.60
CA SER A 387 31.08 -7.14 -6.90
C SER A 387 31.45 -7.91 -5.65
N SER A 388 31.72 -7.21 -4.54
CA SER A 388 32.00 -7.82 -3.24
C SER A 388 30.86 -8.71 -2.74
N LEU A 389 29.59 -8.41 -3.03
CA LEU A 389 28.47 -9.26 -2.64
C LEU A 389 28.48 -10.60 -3.39
N TYR A 390 28.79 -10.59 -4.68
CA TYR A 390 28.77 -11.77 -5.54
C TYR A 390 30.06 -12.60 -5.46
N THR A 391 31.21 -11.97 -5.16
CA THR A 391 32.48 -12.67 -4.96
C THR A 391 32.43 -13.55 -3.71
N ASP A 392 32.68 -14.86 -3.90
CA ASP A 392 32.68 -15.90 -2.87
C ASP A 392 31.36 -16.07 -2.12
N PHE A 393 30.23 -15.75 -2.77
CA PHE A 393 28.92 -16.01 -2.16
C PHE A 393 28.66 -17.52 -2.07
N GLN A 394 28.27 -17.99 -0.88
CA GLN A 394 28.07 -19.40 -0.57
C GLN A 394 26.63 -19.68 -0.13
N THR A 395 26.07 -20.79 -0.58
CA THR A 395 24.76 -21.28 -0.13
C THR A 395 24.81 -22.76 0.25
N SER A 396 24.05 -23.15 1.28
CA SER A 396 23.80 -24.56 1.64
C SER A 396 22.36 -24.91 1.32
N ILE A 397 22.10 -26.09 0.73
CA ILE A 397 20.74 -26.58 0.48
C ILE A 397 20.24 -27.28 1.75
N ILE A 398 19.09 -26.85 2.26
CA ILE A 398 18.47 -27.40 3.48
C ILE A 398 17.13 -28.04 3.14
N THR A 399 16.96 -29.27 3.65
CA THR A 399 15.68 -29.99 3.69
C THR A 399 15.33 -30.31 5.15
N GLU A 400 14.18 -30.91 5.40
CA GLU A 400 13.81 -31.36 6.76
C GLU A 400 14.78 -32.42 7.32
N GLN A 401 15.48 -33.16 6.47
CA GLN A 401 16.27 -34.35 6.85
C GLN A 401 17.79 -34.16 6.72
N PHE A 402 18.26 -33.24 5.89
CA PHE A 402 19.69 -33.03 5.68
C PHE A 402 20.03 -31.60 5.23
N SER A 403 21.30 -31.24 5.40
CA SER A 403 21.91 -30.02 4.87
C SER A 403 23.18 -30.36 4.09
N THR A 404 23.46 -29.64 3.01
CA THR A 404 24.70 -29.82 2.23
C THR A 404 25.83 -29.01 2.82
N SER A 405 27.08 -29.33 2.43
CA SER A 405 28.18 -28.37 2.58
C SER A 405 27.88 -27.07 1.82
N PHE A 406 28.59 -26.00 2.15
CA PHE A 406 28.48 -24.74 1.43
C PHE A 406 28.95 -24.89 -0.02
N ILE A 407 28.15 -24.36 -0.94
CA ILE A 407 28.38 -24.37 -2.39
C ILE A 407 28.58 -22.93 -2.83
N THR A 408 29.68 -22.64 -3.52
CA THR A 408 29.95 -21.32 -4.09
C THR A 408 29.04 -21.08 -5.30
N VAL A 409 28.36 -19.94 -5.32
CA VAL A 409 27.47 -19.55 -6.42
C VAL A 409 28.29 -18.88 -7.52
N GLY A 410 28.59 -19.63 -8.60
CA GLY A 410 29.38 -19.12 -9.73
C GLY A 410 28.58 -18.46 -10.86
N ARG A 411 27.24 -18.56 -10.86
CA ARG A 411 26.37 -18.01 -11.92
C ARG A 411 24.97 -17.74 -11.39
N GLY A 412 24.32 -16.75 -11.98
CA GLY A 412 22.95 -16.35 -11.68
C GLY A 412 22.88 -15.21 -10.66
N VAL A 413 21.75 -14.49 -10.69
CA VAL A 413 21.39 -13.55 -9.62
C VAL A 413 20.86 -14.32 -8.41
N LEU A 414 21.12 -13.81 -7.20
CA LEU A 414 20.74 -14.46 -5.94
C LEU A 414 19.21 -14.50 -5.78
N GLN A 415 18.59 -15.67 -6.01
CA GLN A 415 17.14 -15.83 -5.96
C GLN A 415 16.62 -15.70 -4.52
N GLY A 416 15.92 -14.61 -4.21
CA GLY A 416 15.45 -14.29 -2.87
C GLY A 416 15.99 -12.96 -2.35
N ASP A 417 17.10 -12.50 -2.94
CA ASP A 417 17.66 -11.18 -2.68
C ASP A 417 16.76 -10.05 -3.21
N CYS A 418 16.85 -8.92 -2.53
CA CYS A 418 16.13 -7.70 -2.81
C CYS A 418 16.69 -6.88 -3.99
N LEU A 419 17.96 -7.02 -4.36
CA LEU A 419 18.62 -6.33 -5.47
C LEU A 419 18.55 -7.15 -6.78
N SER A 420 18.60 -8.48 -6.70
CA SER A 420 18.57 -9.40 -7.85
C SER A 420 17.54 -9.07 -8.95
N PRO A 421 16.25 -8.74 -8.64
CA PRO A 421 15.28 -8.42 -9.69
C PRO A 421 15.63 -7.15 -10.47
N LEU A 422 16.28 -6.18 -9.83
CA LEU A 422 16.74 -4.96 -10.51
C LEU A 422 17.90 -5.27 -11.46
N LEU A 423 18.89 -6.05 -11.01
CA LEU A 423 20.03 -6.45 -11.85
C LEU A 423 19.58 -7.23 -13.09
N PHE A 424 18.59 -8.11 -12.91
CA PHE A 424 17.94 -8.81 -14.01
C PHE A 424 17.29 -7.82 -14.99
N ASN A 425 16.50 -6.87 -14.49
CA ASN A 425 15.88 -5.85 -15.33
C ASN A 425 16.89 -4.95 -16.05
N MET A 426 17.98 -4.56 -15.40
CA MET A 426 19.06 -3.79 -16.02
C MET A 426 19.71 -4.58 -17.16
N SER A 427 19.91 -5.89 -16.97
CA SER A 427 20.42 -6.76 -18.03
C SER A 427 19.50 -6.75 -19.25
N PHE A 428 18.18 -6.96 -19.04
CA PHE A 428 17.18 -6.89 -20.11
C PHE A 428 17.04 -5.50 -20.74
N ASN A 429 17.31 -4.44 -19.98
CA ASN A 429 17.18 -3.08 -20.48
C ASN A 429 18.13 -2.81 -21.67
N THR A 430 19.30 -3.44 -21.70
CA THR A 430 20.24 -3.35 -22.84
C THR A 430 19.58 -3.79 -24.16
N PHE A 431 18.79 -4.88 -24.13
CA PHE A 431 18.00 -5.34 -25.27
C PHE A 431 16.84 -4.40 -25.58
N ILE A 432 16.12 -3.96 -24.55
CA ILE A 432 14.93 -3.10 -24.70
C ILE A 432 15.31 -1.77 -25.37
N GLN A 433 16.43 -1.16 -24.99
CA GLN A 433 16.91 0.06 -25.65
C GLN A 433 17.27 -0.19 -27.11
N HIS A 434 17.81 -1.38 -27.44
CA HIS A 434 18.12 -1.72 -28.82
C HIS A 434 16.88 -1.86 -29.71
N ILE A 435 15.81 -2.54 -29.22
CA ILE A 435 14.54 -2.67 -29.99
C ILE A 435 13.75 -1.36 -30.08
N LYS A 436 14.07 -0.37 -29.25
CA LYS A 436 13.51 0.99 -29.33
C LYS A 436 14.15 1.86 -30.41
N SER A 437 15.29 1.46 -30.98
CA SER A 437 15.91 2.17 -32.08
C SER A 437 14.96 2.27 -33.28
N GLU A 438 15.09 3.34 -34.07
CA GLU A 438 14.15 3.70 -35.15
C GLU A 438 13.89 2.55 -36.12
N LYS A 439 14.93 1.76 -36.42
CA LYS A 439 14.87 0.56 -37.26
C LYS A 439 13.84 -0.48 -36.81
N TYR A 440 13.75 -0.74 -35.51
CA TYR A 440 12.88 -1.78 -34.95
C TYR A 440 11.56 -1.21 -34.43
N ARG A 441 11.55 0.08 -34.06
CA ARG A 441 10.38 0.80 -33.56
C ARG A 441 9.24 0.89 -34.57
N GLN A 442 9.52 0.76 -35.86
CA GLN A 442 8.52 0.72 -36.93
C GLN A 442 7.86 -0.66 -37.11
N LEU A 443 8.46 -1.71 -36.54
CA LEU A 443 7.90 -3.06 -36.55
C LEU A 443 6.80 -3.14 -35.48
N GLY A 444 5.74 -3.90 -35.72
CA GLY A 444 4.74 -4.19 -34.71
C GLY A 444 3.29 -3.97 -35.17
N PHE A 445 2.37 -3.96 -34.20
CA PHE A 445 0.96 -3.74 -34.48
C PHE A 445 0.58 -2.26 -34.34
N TRP A 446 0.13 -1.66 -35.45
CA TRP A 446 -0.26 -0.25 -35.53
C TRP A 446 -1.59 0.02 -34.84
N LYS A 447 -1.58 0.98 -33.89
CA LYS A 447 -2.80 1.58 -33.35
C LYS A 447 -3.38 2.53 -34.39
N SER A 448 -4.67 2.41 -34.71
CA SER A 448 -5.37 3.52 -35.38
C SER A 448 -5.53 4.64 -34.34
N SER A 449 -5.03 5.85 -34.58
CA SER A 449 -5.47 7.03 -33.81
C SER A 449 -6.80 7.52 -34.36
N GLU A 450 -7.65 8.07 -33.49
CA GLU A 450 -8.93 8.68 -33.88
C GLU A 450 -8.73 10.06 -34.54
N ASN A 451 -7.56 10.68 -34.35
CA ASN A 451 -7.24 12.05 -34.81
C ASN A 451 -6.17 12.09 -35.92
N GLY A 452 -5.82 10.97 -36.56
CA GLY A 452 -4.86 10.94 -37.67
C GLY A 452 -3.38 11.14 -37.30
N THR A 453 -3.03 11.33 -36.02
CA THR A 453 -1.62 11.38 -35.59
C THR A 453 -0.99 9.98 -35.58
N PRO A 454 0.22 9.79 -36.15
CA PRO A 454 0.89 8.50 -36.16
C PRO A 454 1.39 8.13 -34.75
N LEU A 455 0.84 7.06 -34.18
CA LEU A 455 1.33 6.46 -32.93
C LEU A 455 2.34 5.36 -33.23
N ASN A 456 3.36 5.23 -32.38
CA ASN A 456 4.32 4.15 -32.47
C ASN A 456 3.63 2.76 -32.36
N PRO A 457 4.00 1.78 -33.21
CA PRO A 457 3.42 0.45 -33.16
C PRO A 457 3.86 -0.32 -31.91
N LEU A 458 2.96 -1.14 -31.39
CA LEU A 458 3.24 -2.01 -30.24
C LEU A 458 3.90 -3.29 -30.74
N HIS A 459 5.13 -3.54 -30.30
CA HIS A 459 5.91 -4.69 -30.75
C HIS A 459 6.37 -5.63 -29.64
N TRP A 460 6.54 -5.12 -28.41
CA TRP A 460 7.11 -5.90 -27.32
C TRP A 460 6.45 -5.61 -25.98
N PHE A 461 6.10 -6.67 -25.24
CA PHE A 461 5.67 -6.62 -23.85
C PHE A 461 6.61 -7.49 -23.02
N GLN A 462 7.24 -6.93 -21.99
CA GLN A 462 8.16 -7.66 -21.11
C GLN A 462 7.69 -7.63 -19.66
N PHE A 463 7.54 -8.79 -19.05
CA PHE A 463 7.28 -8.89 -17.61
C PHE A 463 8.28 -9.88 -17.01
N ALA A 464 9.33 -9.36 -16.38
CA ALA A 464 10.45 -10.16 -15.91
C ALA A 464 11.03 -10.95 -17.09
N ASP A 465 11.02 -12.28 -17.04
CA ASP A 465 11.44 -13.19 -18.10
C ASP A 465 10.35 -13.48 -19.14
N ASP A 466 9.07 -13.39 -18.78
CA ASP A 466 7.95 -13.60 -19.70
C ASP A 466 7.87 -12.45 -20.72
N ALA A 467 7.90 -12.79 -22.01
CA ALA A 467 7.73 -11.81 -23.09
C ALA A 467 6.61 -12.17 -24.05
N ALA A 468 5.90 -11.15 -24.56
CA ALA A 468 4.99 -11.28 -25.68
C ALA A 468 5.42 -10.34 -26.81
N VAL A 469 5.73 -10.91 -27.98
CA VAL A 469 6.12 -10.19 -29.19
C VAL A 469 4.92 -10.08 -30.10
N VAL A 470 4.62 -8.88 -30.58
CA VAL A 470 3.39 -8.59 -31.34
C VAL A 470 3.71 -7.92 -32.67
N SER A 471 3.11 -8.40 -33.75
CA SER A 471 3.30 -7.80 -35.08
C SER A 471 2.07 -7.96 -35.98
N GLY A 472 2.04 -7.22 -37.10
CA GLY A 472 1.04 -7.41 -38.15
C GLY A 472 1.46 -8.45 -39.20
N GLN A 473 2.76 -8.68 -39.37
CA GLN A 473 3.33 -9.59 -40.36
C GLN A 473 4.29 -10.61 -39.74
N GLU A 474 4.39 -11.81 -40.35
CA GLU A 474 5.29 -12.87 -39.89
C GLU A 474 6.76 -12.47 -40.05
N LYS A 475 7.09 -11.77 -41.14
CA LYS A 475 8.44 -11.26 -41.39
C LYS A 475 8.91 -10.32 -40.28
N GLU A 476 8.05 -9.39 -39.85
CA GLU A 476 8.34 -8.46 -38.75
C GLU A 476 8.53 -9.20 -37.43
N ASN A 477 7.67 -10.18 -37.13
CA ASN A 477 7.81 -11.00 -35.92
C ASN A 477 9.14 -11.75 -35.92
N GLN A 478 9.46 -12.41 -37.03
CA GLN A 478 10.71 -13.17 -37.19
C GLN A 478 11.95 -12.29 -37.03
N MET A 479 11.92 -11.04 -37.53
CA MET A 479 13.02 -10.09 -37.33
C MET A 479 13.25 -9.76 -35.85
N LEU A 480 12.18 -9.57 -35.07
CA LEU A 480 12.26 -9.34 -33.63
C LEU A 480 12.78 -10.59 -32.89
N LEU A 481 12.30 -11.78 -33.26
CA LEU A 481 12.76 -13.05 -32.70
C LEU A 481 14.25 -13.30 -32.98
N ASN A 482 14.71 -13.01 -34.20
CA ASN A 482 16.12 -13.13 -34.56
C ASN A 482 16.98 -12.19 -33.72
N ARG A 483 16.53 -10.94 -33.52
CA ARG A 483 17.26 -9.97 -32.70
C ARG A 483 17.31 -10.35 -31.23
N PHE A 484 16.23 -10.90 -30.69
CA PHE A 484 16.19 -11.45 -29.34
C PHE A 484 17.13 -12.66 -29.20
N THR A 485 17.14 -13.55 -30.18
CA THR A 485 18.03 -14.72 -30.22
C THR A 485 19.50 -14.30 -30.17
N ILE A 486 19.91 -13.31 -30.97
CA ILE A 486 21.27 -12.78 -30.97
C ILE A 486 21.63 -12.19 -29.60
N TRP A 487 20.70 -11.44 -28.99
CA TRP A 487 20.94 -10.88 -27.65
C TRP A 487 21.06 -11.97 -26.58
N CYS A 488 20.19 -12.99 -26.61
CA CYS A 488 20.29 -14.13 -25.70
C CYS A 488 21.62 -14.88 -25.86
N GLN A 489 22.14 -15.02 -27.09
CA GLN A 489 23.46 -15.59 -27.34
C GLN A 489 24.57 -14.75 -26.70
N SER A 490 24.55 -13.43 -26.86
CA SER A 490 25.54 -12.54 -26.21
C SER A 490 25.43 -12.52 -24.69
N ALA A 491 24.21 -12.66 -24.15
CA ALA A 491 23.96 -12.73 -22.71
C ALA A 491 24.13 -14.14 -22.12
N GLU A 492 24.49 -15.12 -22.96
CA GLU A 492 24.55 -16.56 -22.64
C GLU A 492 23.26 -17.13 -22.03
N MET A 493 22.09 -16.62 -22.40
CA MET A 493 20.79 -17.10 -21.92
C MET A 493 20.14 -18.06 -22.92
N ILE A 494 19.43 -19.07 -22.41
CA ILE A 494 18.82 -20.13 -23.22
C ILE A 494 17.31 -19.91 -23.34
N ILE A 495 16.83 -19.82 -24.58
CA ILE A 495 15.41 -19.77 -24.90
C ILE A 495 14.83 -21.19 -24.85
N ARG A 496 13.74 -21.39 -24.10
CA ARG A 496 12.99 -22.65 -24.08
C ARG A 496 11.91 -22.70 -25.15
N VAL A 497 12.32 -23.09 -26.35
CA VAL A 497 11.44 -23.15 -27.52
C VAL A 497 10.23 -24.06 -27.28
N ASP A 498 10.35 -25.12 -26.46
CA ASP A 498 9.27 -26.05 -26.10
C ASP A 498 8.12 -25.39 -25.33
N LYS A 499 8.38 -24.26 -24.66
CA LYS A 499 7.38 -23.50 -23.89
C LYS A 499 7.00 -22.16 -24.50
N CYS A 500 7.71 -21.76 -25.56
CA CYS A 500 7.27 -20.68 -26.41
C CYS A 500 6.00 -21.10 -27.17
N SER A 501 5.19 -20.12 -27.57
CA SER A 501 3.99 -20.42 -28.38
C SER A 501 3.63 -19.26 -29.29
N THR A 502 3.05 -19.56 -30.45
CA THR A 502 2.58 -18.56 -31.41
C THR A 502 1.08 -18.62 -31.62
N PHE A 503 0.47 -17.45 -31.78
CA PHE A 503 -0.95 -17.27 -32.04
C PHE A 503 -1.15 -16.26 -33.18
N GLY A 504 -1.96 -16.61 -34.17
CA GLY A 504 -2.16 -15.82 -35.38
C GLY A 504 -3.62 -15.53 -35.68
N ILE A 505 -3.91 -14.28 -36.05
CA ILE A 505 -5.17 -13.84 -36.65
C ILE A 505 -4.85 -13.23 -38.01
N ARG A 506 -5.63 -13.59 -39.03
CA ARG A 506 -5.54 -12.97 -40.35
C ARG A 506 -6.93 -12.71 -40.93
N LYS A 507 -7.00 -11.77 -41.87
CA LYS A 507 -8.20 -11.54 -42.66
C LYS A 507 -8.37 -12.65 -43.70
N GLN A 508 -9.57 -13.22 -43.78
CA GLN A 508 -10.01 -14.06 -44.89
C GLN A 508 -11.36 -13.52 -45.39
N LEU A 509 -11.37 -13.00 -46.62
CA LEU A 509 -12.54 -12.32 -47.20
C LEU A 509 -13.04 -11.17 -46.30
N THR A 510 -14.25 -11.29 -45.74
CA THR A 510 -14.90 -10.31 -44.84
C THR A 510 -14.91 -10.75 -43.38
N LYS A 511 -14.13 -11.78 -43.00
CA LYS A 511 -14.05 -12.27 -41.62
C LYS A 511 -12.59 -12.39 -41.16
N SER A 512 -12.39 -12.25 -39.86
CA SER A 512 -11.12 -12.60 -39.21
C SER A 512 -11.13 -14.09 -38.90
N ILE A 513 -10.00 -14.78 -39.12
CA ILE A 513 -9.82 -16.19 -38.76
C ILE A 513 -8.55 -16.38 -37.94
N GLN A 514 -8.56 -17.35 -37.03
CA GLN A 514 -7.34 -17.85 -36.42
C GLN A 514 -6.57 -18.69 -37.43
N TYR A 515 -5.25 -18.57 -37.43
CA TYR A 515 -4.36 -19.41 -38.25
C TYR A 515 -3.09 -19.75 -37.46
N LEU A 516 -2.25 -20.63 -38.02
CA LEU A 516 -1.05 -21.17 -37.36
C LEU A 516 0.22 -20.53 -37.98
N PRO A 517 0.83 -19.50 -37.35
CA PRO A 517 2.02 -18.83 -37.89
C PRO A 517 3.22 -19.77 -38.00
N LYS A 518 4.11 -19.53 -38.97
CA LYS A 518 5.36 -20.29 -39.14
C LYS A 518 6.55 -19.42 -38.74
N LEU A 519 6.96 -19.52 -37.48
CA LEU A 519 8.07 -18.77 -36.91
C LEU A 519 9.11 -19.72 -36.30
N PHE A 520 10.38 -19.33 -36.36
CA PHE A 520 11.52 -20.16 -35.96
C PHE A 520 12.39 -19.45 -34.92
N ILE A 521 12.88 -20.20 -33.94
CA ILE A 521 13.91 -19.75 -32.98
C ILE A 521 15.00 -20.82 -32.98
N ASN A 522 16.27 -20.44 -33.17
CA ASN A 522 17.38 -21.39 -33.30
C ASN A 522 17.12 -22.51 -34.33
N ASN A 523 16.49 -22.17 -35.47
CA ASN A 523 16.05 -23.11 -36.51
C ASN A 523 14.99 -24.15 -36.07
N CYS A 524 14.46 -24.05 -34.85
CA CYS A 524 13.35 -24.86 -34.38
C CYS A 524 12.03 -24.13 -34.62
N LEU A 525 11.02 -24.83 -35.14
CA LEU A 525 9.67 -24.29 -35.28
C LEU A 525 9.08 -24.04 -33.88
N VAL A 526 8.61 -22.82 -33.63
CA VAL A 526 7.96 -22.49 -32.35
C VAL A 526 6.60 -23.20 -32.28
N PRO A 527 6.23 -23.82 -31.14
CA PRO A 527 4.90 -24.39 -30.94
C PRO A 527 3.78 -23.39 -31.27
N ARG A 528 2.65 -23.90 -31.75
CA ARG A 528 1.55 -23.08 -32.26
C ARG A 528 0.29 -23.40 -31.47
N VAL A 529 -0.43 -22.37 -31.05
CA VAL A 529 -1.72 -22.54 -30.36
C VAL A 529 -2.72 -23.14 -31.34
N GLU A 530 -3.26 -24.30 -31.00
CA GLU A 530 -4.24 -25.01 -31.83
C GLU A 530 -5.46 -24.14 -32.11
N LEU A 531 -6.11 -24.38 -33.26
CA LEU A 531 -7.29 -23.63 -33.66
C LEU A 531 -8.42 -23.79 -32.64
N GLY A 532 -8.97 -22.67 -32.16
CA GLY A 532 -10.03 -22.64 -31.15
C GLY A 532 -9.56 -22.89 -29.71
N LYS A 533 -8.27 -23.14 -29.46
CA LYS A 533 -7.71 -23.23 -28.11
C LYS A 533 -7.24 -21.87 -27.60
N SER A 534 -7.20 -21.73 -26.28
CA SER A 534 -6.66 -20.57 -25.60
C SER A 534 -5.16 -20.72 -25.32
N PHE A 535 -4.50 -19.59 -25.07
CA PHE A 535 -3.16 -19.54 -24.49
C PHE A 535 -3.16 -18.71 -23.21
N ARG A 536 -2.21 -18.96 -22.31
CA ARG A 536 -2.09 -18.26 -21.03
C ARG A 536 -0.93 -17.27 -21.06
N TYR A 537 -1.19 -16.01 -20.76
CA TYR A 537 -0.17 -14.98 -20.59
C TYR A 537 -0.41 -14.18 -19.30
N LEU A 538 0.60 -14.12 -18.43
CA LEU A 538 0.54 -13.49 -17.10
C LEU A 538 -0.70 -13.89 -16.26
N GLY A 539 -1.15 -15.13 -16.41
CA GLY A 539 -2.31 -15.66 -15.67
C GLY A 539 -3.69 -15.38 -16.30
N ARG A 540 -3.76 -14.68 -17.45
CA ARG A 540 -4.99 -14.51 -18.23
C ARG A 540 -5.02 -15.47 -19.42
N TYR A 541 -6.19 -16.02 -19.75
CA TYR A 541 -6.43 -16.86 -20.92
C TYR A 541 -6.88 -15.95 -22.06
N PHE A 542 -6.36 -16.22 -23.25
CA PHE A 542 -6.67 -15.52 -24.47
C PHE A 542 -7.03 -16.55 -25.52
N ASP A 543 -8.20 -16.40 -26.12
CA ASP A 543 -8.62 -17.18 -27.28
C ASP A 543 -9.07 -16.24 -28.41
N PHE A 544 -9.34 -16.80 -29.58
CA PHE A 544 -9.80 -16.05 -30.75
C PHE A 544 -11.16 -15.34 -30.51
N ASN A 545 -12.05 -15.97 -29.76
CA ASN A 545 -13.38 -15.44 -29.44
C ASN A 545 -13.35 -14.45 -28.27
N MET A 546 -12.21 -14.23 -27.64
CA MET A 546 -12.08 -13.57 -26.34
C MET A 546 -13.12 -14.12 -25.34
N SER A 547 -13.33 -15.44 -25.36
CA SER A 547 -14.23 -16.11 -24.43
C SER A 547 -13.50 -16.31 -23.11
N ASP A 548 -14.15 -15.98 -21.99
CA ASP A 548 -13.60 -16.23 -20.65
C ASP A 548 -13.99 -17.64 -20.14
N GLU A 549 -14.32 -18.60 -21.02
CA GLU A 549 -14.86 -19.92 -20.62
C GLU A 549 -13.84 -20.76 -19.83
N ASP A 550 -12.58 -20.81 -20.27
CA ASP A 550 -11.51 -21.50 -19.53
C ASP A 550 -11.29 -20.85 -18.15
N HIS A 551 -11.35 -19.52 -18.10
CA HIS A 551 -11.29 -18.74 -16.85
C HIS A 551 -12.45 -19.09 -15.90
N LYS A 552 -13.66 -19.18 -16.44
CA LYS A 552 -14.87 -19.53 -15.69
C LYS A 552 -14.77 -20.94 -15.13
N SER A 553 -14.33 -21.92 -15.91
CA SER A 553 -14.16 -23.30 -15.46
C SER A 553 -13.13 -23.40 -14.34
N GLU A 554 -11.91 -22.85 -14.54
CA GLU A 554 -10.84 -22.93 -13.53
C GLU A 554 -11.26 -22.30 -12.19
N VAL A 555 -11.96 -21.15 -12.24
CA VAL A 555 -12.48 -20.49 -11.03
C VAL A 555 -13.58 -21.30 -10.35
N TYR A 556 -14.50 -21.85 -11.13
CA TYR A 556 -15.60 -22.67 -10.61
C TYR A 556 -15.07 -23.94 -9.93
N ASP A 557 -14.16 -24.64 -10.58
CA ASP A 557 -13.55 -25.87 -10.08
C ASP A 557 -12.72 -25.59 -8.83
N THR A 558 -11.90 -24.54 -8.86
CA THR A 558 -11.11 -24.10 -7.69
C THR A 558 -12.00 -23.74 -6.51
N LEU A 559 -13.08 -22.98 -6.74
CA LEU A 559 -14.02 -22.60 -5.68
C LEU A 559 -14.70 -23.84 -5.09
N THR A 560 -15.20 -24.73 -5.95
CA THR A 560 -15.95 -25.92 -5.54
C THR A 560 -15.07 -26.89 -4.76
N ASN A 561 -13.85 -27.16 -5.24
CA ASN A 561 -12.91 -28.06 -4.57
C ASN A 561 -12.54 -27.55 -3.17
N ILE A 562 -12.18 -26.27 -3.04
CA ILE A 562 -11.80 -25.72 -1.72
C ILE A 562 -13.01 -25.66 -0.79
N LEU A 563 -14.21 -25.36 -1.29
CA LEU A 563 -15.42 -25.35 -0.45
C LEU A 563 -15.78 -26.75 0.05
N ASN A 564 -15.63 -27.78 -0.78
CA ASN A 564 -15.77 -29.18 -0.37
C ASN A 564 -14.78 -29.54 0.73
N GLU A 565 -13.49 -29.25 0.54
CA GLU A 565 -12.46 -29.49 1.55
C GLU A 565 -12.79 -28.80 2.89
N ILE A 566 -13.24 -27.54 2.86
CA ILE A 566 -13.63 -26.80 4.08
C ILE A 566 -14.88 -27.42 4.73
N ASP A 567 -15.80 -27.93 3.93
CA ASP A 567 -17.03 -28.54 4.42
C ASP A 567 -16.77 -29.84 5.16
N ASP A 568 -15.83 -30.65 4.70
CA ASP A 568 -15.45 -31.92 5.35
C ASP A 568 -14.70 -31.73 6.67
N LEU A 569 -14.06 -30.57 6.87
CA LEU A 569 -13.33 -30.32 8.11
C LEU A 569 -14.29 -30.21 9.32
N PRO A 570 -13.96 -30.84 10.48
CA PRO A 570 -14.76 -30.78 11.71
C PRO A 570 -14.55 -29.46 12.48
N LEU A 571 -14.62 -28.32 11.76
CA LEU A 571 -14.39 -26.99 12.31
C LEU A 571 -15.69 -26.33 12.76
N HIS A 572 -15.56 -25.47 13.77
CA HIS A 572 -16.61 -24.55 14.17
C HIS A 572 -17.09 -23.70 12.97
N PRO A 573 -18.40 -23.45 12.77
CA PRO A 573 -18.93 -22.71 11.61
C PRO A 573 -18.26 -21.35 11.36
N LYS A 574 -17.99 -20.60 12.44
CA LYS A 574 -17.21 -19.35 12.40
C LYS A 574 -15.85 -19.51 11.72
N ASN A 575 -15.12 -20.61 12.01
CA ASN A 575 -13.81 -20.85 11.44
C ASN A 575 -13.91 -21.21 9.96
N LYS A 576 -14.95 -21.94 9.55
CA LYS A 576 -15.24 -22.18 8.12
C LYS A 576 -15.51 -20.87 7.37
N ILE A 577 -16.30 -19.98 7.95
CA ILE A 577 -16.55 -18.63 7.40
C ILE A 577 -15.26 -17.80 7.34
N LEU A 578 -14.39 -17.92 8.34
CA LEU A 578 -13.10 -17.25 8.35
C LEU A 578 -12.17 -17.77 7.24
N LEU A 579 -12.11 -19.09 7.03
CA LEU A 579 -11.38 -19.72 5.93
C LEU A 579 -11.94 -19.27 4.58
N TYR A 580 -13.26 -19.26 4.42
CA TYR A 580 -13.90 -18.74 3.22
C TYR A 580 -13.50 -17.28 2.94
N SER A 581 -13.68 -16.40 3.92
CA SER A 581 -13.43 -14.97 3.74
C SER A 581 -11.95 -14.61 3.52
N ARG A 582 -11.02 -15.34 4.15
CA ARG A 582 -9.57 -15.04 4.08
C ARG A 582 -8.82 -15.84 3.04
N TYR A 583 -9.13 -17.12 2.88
CA TYR A 583 -8.40 -18.05 2.01
C TYR A 583 -9.11 -18.22 0.66
N VAL A 584 -10.37 -18.65 0.65
CA VAL A 584 -11.11 -18.95 -0.60
C VAL A 584 -11.20 -17.71 -1.49
N LEU A 585 -11.70 -16.59 -0.95
CA LEU A 585 -11.81 -15.35 -1.71
C LEU A 585 -10.45 -14.86 -2.23
N SER A 586 -9.36 -15.09 -1.49
CA SER A 586 -8.01 -14.69 -1.92
C SER A 586 -7.52 -15.49 -3.13
N LYS A 587 -7.82 -16.79 -3.19
CA LYS A 587 -7.43 -17.68 -4.30
C LYS A 587 -8.11 -17.29 -5.61
N ILE A 588 -9.40 -16.97 -5.57
CA ILE A 588 -10.16 -16.56 -6.77
C ILE A 588 -9.98 -15.08 -7.16
N SER A 589 -9.43 -14.24 -6.26
CA SER A 589 -9.27 -12.80 -6.49
C SER A 589 -8.48 -12.47 -7.74
N TRP A 590 -7.41 -13.23 -8.00
CA TRP A 590 -6.54 -12.98 -9.14
C TRP A 590 -7.30 -13.14 -10.46
N HIS A 591 -8.06 -14.24 -10.61
CA HIS A 591 -8.88 -14.48 -11.79
C HIS A 591 -9.88 -13.33 -12.01
N PHE A 592 -10.56 -12.87 -10.94
CA PHE A 592 -11.46 -11.72 -11.01
C PHE A 592 -10.79 -10.39 -11.37
N THR A 593 -9.47 -10.26 -11.18
CA THR A 593 -8.77 -9.01 -11.48
C THR A 593 -8.32 -8.95 -12.94
N VAL A 594 -7.94 -10.09 -13.52
CA VAL A 594 -7.36 -10.16 -14.88
C VAL A 594 -8.37 -10.46 -15.98
N SER A 595 -9.48 -11.14 -15.67
CA SER A 595 -10.50 -11.54 -16.64
C SER A 595 -11.76 -10.66 -16.56
N ASP A 596 -12.52 -10.57 -17.64
CA ASP A 596 -13.75 -9.77 -17.73
C ASP A 596 -15.00 -10.67 -17.63
N ILE A 597 -15.00 -11.50 -16.59
CA ILE A 597 -16.11 -12.44 -16.35
C ILE A 597 -17.41 -11.66 -16.15
N GLY A 598 -18.46 -12.05 -16.87
CA GLY A 598 -19.77 -11.42 -16.74
C GLY A 598 -20.32 -11.47 -15.31
N LYS A 599 -20.71 -10.32 -14.76
CA LYS A 599 -21.28 -10.19 -13.40
C LYS A 599 -22.47 -11.12 -13.16
N THR A 600 -23.32 -11.31 -14.17
CA THR A 600 -24.48 -12.21 -14.11
C THR A 600 -24.04 -13.65 -13.83
N TRP A 601 -23.01 -14.14 -14.52
CA TRP A 601 -22.48 -15.47 -14.30
C TRP A 601 -21.89 -15.64 -12.89
N VAL A 602 -21.18 -14.61 -12.38
CA VAL A 602 -20.66 -14.63 -11.00
C VAL A 602 -21.79 -14.75 -9.98
N ASN A 603 -22.88 -14.00 -10.16
CA ASN A 603 -24.05 -14.08 -9.30
C ASN A 603 -24.76 -15.44 -9.39
N ASP A 604 -24.96 -15.96 -10.60
CA ASP A 604 -25.79 -17.15 -10.80
C ASP A 604 -25.06 -18.44 -10.44
N LYS A 605 -23.74 -18.50 -10.64
CA LYS A 605 -22.93 -19.70 -10.40
C LYS A 605 -22.14 -19.61 -9.10
N LEU A 606 -21.29 -18.59 -8.93
CA LEU A 606 -20.36 -18.53 -7.81
C LEU A 606 -21.03 -18.10 -6.50
N ASP A 607 -21.88 -17.05 -6.52
CA ASP A 607 -22.62 -16.64 -5.33
C ASP A 607 -23.60 -17.73 -4.90
N SER A 608 -24.23 -18.45 -5.85
CA SER A 608 -25.14 -19.56 -5.56
C SER A 608 -24.46 -20.67 -4.76
N ILE A 609 -23.30 -21.14 -5.22
CA ILE A 609 -22.52 -22.18 -4.53
C ILE A 609 -22.00 -21.67 -3.18
N ALA A 610 -21.38 -20.49 -3.14
CA ALA A 610 -20.88 -19.92 -1.88
C ALA A 610 -22.02 -19.78 -0.86
N SER A 611 -23.18 -19.30 -1.31
CA SER A 611 -24.38 -19.15 -0.47
C SER A 611 -24.90 -20.49 0.04
N MET A 612 -24.86 -21.54 -0.78
CA MET A 612 -25.25 -22.90 -0.37
C MET A 612 -24.39 -23.40 0.80
N TYR A 613 -23.07 -23.33 0.71
CA TYR A 613 -22.17 -23.75 1.80
C TYR A 613 -22.30 -22.87 3.04
N ILE A 614 -22.40 -21.54 2.87
CA ILE A 614 -22.61 -20.63 4.00
C ILE A 614 -23.91 -20.97 4.75
N ARG A 615 -24.99 -21.26 4.02
CA ARG A 615 -26.26 -21.71 4.63
C ARG A 615 -26.10 -23.04 5.35
N LYS A 616 -25.42 -24.01 4.74
CA LYS A 616 -25.15 -25.32 5.33
C LYS A 616 -24.39 -25.19 6.65
N TRP A 617 -23.30 -24.42 6.68
CA TRP A 617 -22.49 -24.22 7.89
C TRP A 617 -23.25 -23.51 9.02
N LEU A 618 -24.16 -22.60 8.66
CA LEU A 618 -24.98 -21.82 9.60
C LEU A 618 -26.34 -22.47 9.92
N GLU A 619 -26.63 -23.65 9.36
CA GLU A 619 -27.93 -24.34 9.49
C GLU A 619 -29.14 -23.46 9.09
N LEU A 620 -28.96 -22.62 8.08
CA LEU A 620 -30.02 -21.79 7.51
C LEU A 620 -30.77 -22.56 6.42
N PRO A 621 -32.10 -22.47 6.34
CA PRO A 621 -32.86 -23.08 5.26
C PRO A 621 -32.52 -22.43 3.90
N ILE A 622 -32.74 -23.16 2.81
CA ILE A 622 -32.46 -22.70 1.45
C ILE A 622 -33.21 -21.38 1.14
N SER A 623 -34.43 -21.24 1.67
CA SER A 623 -35.28 -20.05 1.51
C SER A 623 -34.92 -18.86 2.42
N ALA A 624 -34.00 -19.00 3.38
CA ALA A 624 -33.59 -17.88 4.23
C ALA A 624 -32.92 -16.76 3.42
N THR A 625 -32.80 -15.56 3.95
CA THR A 625 -31.94 -14.53 3.34
C THR A 625 -30.54 -14.58 3.96
N LEU A 626 -29.51 -14.29 3.17
CA LEU A 626 -28.14 -14.09 3.69
C LEU A 626 -27.84 -12.62 4.00
N SER A 627 -28.72 -11.67 3.63
CA SER A 627 -28.47 -10.23 3.78
C SER A 627 -28.02 -9.84 5.19
N ASN A 628 -28.58 -10.46 6.24
CA ASN A 628 -28.21 -10.24 7.64
C ASN A 628 -26.75 -10.61 7.91
N VAL A 629 -26.32 -11.76 7.41
CA VAL A 629 -25.00 -12.33 7.66
C VAL A 629 -23.90 -11.56 6.92
N LEU A 630 -24.25 -10.91 5.80
CA LEU A 630 -23.35 -10.06 5.01
C LEU A 630 -23.03 -8.70 5.68
N LEU A 631 -23.83 -8.28 6.67
CA LEU A 631 -23.59 -7.04 7.40
C LEU A 631 -22.35 -7.11 8.31
N PRO A 632 -21.77 -5.97 8.70
CA PRO A 632 -20.66 -5.95 9.65
C PRO A 632 -21.08 -6.42 11.06
N HIS A 633 -20.10 -6.81 11.88
CA HIS A 633 -20.34 -7.31 13.24
C HIS A 633 -21.12 -6.33 14.13
N ASN A 634 -20.80 -5.04 14.09
CA ASN A 634 -21.50 -4.01 14.86
C ASN A 634 -22.99 -3.82 14.46
N LYS A 635 -23.42 -4.41 13.34
CA LYS A 635 -24.81 -4.53 12.90
C LYS A 635 -25.28 -5.98 12.93
N PHE A 636 -24.83 -6.78 13.90
CA PHE A 636 -25.27 -8.17 14.12
C PHE A 636 -25.01 -9.16 12.97
N GLY A 637 -24.19 -8.79 11.98
CA GLY A 637 -23.78 -9.67 10.89
C GLY A 637 -22.47 -10.41 11.15
N LEU A 638 -22.04 -11.23 10.19
CA LEU A 638 -20.79 -11.99 10.23
C LEU A 638 -19.70 -11.42 9.31
N ASN A 639 -19.94 -10.25 8.72
CA ASN A 639 -19.00 -9.56 7.83
C ASN A 639 -18.57 -10.42 6.62
N ILE A 640 -19.51 -11.21 6.09
CA ILE A 640 -19.26 -12.09 4.94
C ILE A 640 -19.35 -11.28 3.64
N ILE A 641 -18.46 -11.59 2.70
CA ILE A 641 -18.43 -11.01 1.36
C ILE A 641 -18.71 -12.13 0.36
N LEU A 642 -19.64 -11.92 -0.57
CA LEU A 642 -19.92 -12.88 -1.65
C LEU A 642 -18.92 -12.72 -2.81
N PRO A 643 -18.72 -13.77 -3.65
CA PRO A 643 -17.86 -13.70 -4.83
C PRO A 643 -18.16 -12.49 -5.74
N SER A 644 -19.43 -12.12 -5.93
CA SER A 644 -19.88 -10.97 -6.71
C SER A 644 -19.36 -9.62 -6.18
N THR A 645 -19.39 -9.46 -4.86
CA THR A 645 -18.87 -8.25 -4.20
C THR A 645 -17.35 -8.22 -4.30
N LYS A 646 -16.69 -9.37 -4.15
CA LYS A 646 -15.24 -9.49 -4.31
C LYS A 646 -14.82 -9.22 -5.76
N PHE A 647 -15.57 -9.70 -6.73
CA PHE A 647 -15.40 -9.43 -8.16
C PHE A 647 -15.46 -7.92 -8.44
N LEU A 648 -16.49 -7.23 -7.95
CA LEU A 648 -16.60 -5.77 -8.06
C LEU A 648 -15.38 -5.04 -7.48
N GLN A 649 -14.89 -5.46 -6.31
CA GLN A 649 -13.67 -4.89 -5.73
C GLN A 649 -12.43 -5.09 -6.62
N CYS A 650 -12.27 -6.30 -7.19
CA CYS A 650 -11.14 -6.62 -8.07
C CYS A 650 -11.20 -5.81 -9.37
N GLN A 651 -12.38 -5.67 -9.97
CA GLN A 651 -12.61 -4.86 -11.15
C GLN A 651 -12.33 -3.37 -10.89
N THR A 652 -12.77 -2.81 -9.76
CA THR A 652 -12.43 -1.43 -9.36
C THR A 652 -10.92 -1.24 -9.19
N VAL A 653 -10.21 -2.21 -8.60
CA VAL A 653 -8.74 -2.17 -8.50
C VAL A 653 -8.09 -2.18 -9.88
N SER A 654 -8.54 -3.08 -10.76
CA SER A 654 -8.02 -3.19 -12.13
C SER A 654 -8.20 -1.90 -12.92
N ARG A 655 -9.40 -1.31 -12.87
CA ARG A 655 -9.68 -0.04 -13.56
C ARG A 655 -8.92 1.15 -12.98
N ASN A 656 -8.82 1.24 -11.65
CA ASN A 656 -8.02 2.29 -11.01
C ASN A 656 -6.53 2.17 -11.38
N ALA A 657 -6.00 0.96 -11.51
CA ALA A 657 -4.63 0.74 -11.96
C ALA A 657 -4.40 1.26 -13.38
N LEU A 658 -5.33 1.00 -14.31
CA LEU A 658 -5.25 1.54 -15.68
C LEU A 658 -5.41 3.07 -15.71
N LYS A 659 -6.34 3.62 -14.90
CA LYS A 659 -6.59 5.06 -14.81
C LYS A 659 -5.40 5.84 -14.26
N SER A 660 -4.73 5.31 -13.24
CA SER A 660 -3.60 5.95 -12.55
C SER A 660 -2.23 5.59 -13.12
N SER A 661 -2.18 4.83 -14.22
CA SER A 661 -0.93 4.47 -14.87
C SER A 661 -0.19 5.72 -15.37
N PRO A 662 1.13 5.83 -15.15
CA PRO A 662 1.94 6.91 -15.70
C PRO A 662 2.10 6.79 -17.22
N ASN A 663 1.79 5.63 -17.80
CA ASN A 663 1.88 5.41 -19.24
C ASN A 663 0.63 5.95 -19.94
N GLU A 664 0.81 7.00 -20.75
CA GLU A 664 -0.28 7.65 -21.48
C GLU A 664 -1.07 6.68 -22.38
N ALA A 665 -0.39 5.70 -22.98
CA ALA A 665 -1.04 4.70 -23.82
C ALA A 665 -1.97 3.75 -23.04
N ILE A 666 -1.70 3.53 -21.75
CA ILE A 666 -2.58 2.80 -20.84
C ILE A 666 -3.74 3.68 -20.38
N ASN A 667 -3.46 4.94 -20.06
CA ASN A 667 -4.51 5.88 -19.68
C ASN A 667 -5.53 6.08 -20.83
N ASN A 668 -5.06 6.19 -22.06
CA ASN A 668 -5.92 6.26 -23.25
C ASN A 668 -6.68 4.94 -23.48
N LEU A 669 -6.09 3.78 -23.20
CA LEU A 669 -6.83 2.50 -23.20
C LEU A 669 -7.98 2.50 -22.19
N TRP A 670 -7.77 3.06 -21.00
CA TRP A 670 -8.85 3.21 -20.02
C TRP A 670 -9.97 4.13 -20.54
N LYS A 671 -9.63 5.25 -21.19
CA LYS A 671 -10.61 6.16 -21.83
C LYS A 671 -11.39 5.49 -22.96
N ASP A 672 -10.71 4.77 -23.86
CA ASP A 672 -11.34 4.00 -24.95
C ASP A 672 -12.38 3.03 -24.38
N THR A 673 -12.05 2.38 -23.26
CA THR A 673 -12.89 1.35 -22.65
C THR A 673 -13.95 1.89 -21.69
N SER A 674 -13.81 3.11 -21.16
CA SER A 674 -14.75 3.69 -20.18
C SER A 674 -16.11 4.06 -20.77
N ASN A 675 -16.17 4.35 -22.08
CA ASN A 675 -17.41 4.73 -22.75
C ASN A 675 -18.33 3.55 -23.08
N HIS A 676 -17.86 2.31 -22.89
CA HIS A 676 -18.70 1.13 -23.08
C HIS A 676 -19.74 1.01 -21.96
N LYS A 677 -21.03 0.93 -22.33
CA LYS A 677 -22.20 0.86 -21.42
C LYS A 677 -22.12 -0.23 -20.33
N ASN A 678 -21.28 -1.25 -20.51
CA ASN A 678 -21.13 -2.38 -19.58
C ASN A 678 -20.11 -2.13 -18.46
N VAL A 679 -19.33 -1.05 -18.53
CA VAL A 679 -18.33 -0.73 -17.52
C VAL A 679 -18.95 0.13 -16.43
N GLN A 680 -19.56 -0.53 -15.44
CA GLN A 680 -20.20 0.16 -14.31
C GLN A 680 -19.28 0.33 -13.09
N TYR A 681 -18.00 0.02 -13.21
CA TYR A 681 -17.08 -0.07 -12.07
C TYR A 681 -16.34 1.25 -11.78
N ASP A 682 -16.20 2.15 -12.77
CA ASP A 682 -15.54 3.46 -12.63
C ASP A 682 -16.29 4.42 -11.69
N LYS A 683 -17.55 4.11 -11.36
CA LYS A 683 -18.32 4.88 -10.38
C LYS A 683 -17.78 4.78 -8.96
N TYR A 684 -17.03 3.72 -8.64
CA TYR A 684 -16.50 3.49 -7.32
C TYR A 684 -15.10 4.08 -7.18
N LYS A 685 -14.88 4.89 -6.14
CA LYS A 685 -13.56 5.50 -5.91
C LYS A 685 -12.51 4.48 -5.45
N ASN A 686 -12.92 3.52 -4.62
CA ASN A 686 -12.03 2.52 -4.03
C ASN A 686 -12.82 1.28 -3.55
N THR A 687 -12.12 0.25 -3.08
CA THR A 687 -12.72 -1.01 -2.62
C THR A 687 -13.59 -0.88 -1.37
N LYS A 688 -13.40 0.17 -0.54
CA LYS A 688 -14.25 0.46 0.62
C LYS A 688 -15.59 1.02 0.18
N ASP A 689 -15.59 1.88 -0.85
CA ASP A 689 -16.78 2.46 -1.44
C ASP A 689 -17.72 1.37 -2.02
N VAL A 690 -17.14 0.37 -2.71
CA VAL A 690 -17.87 -0.83 -3.16
C VAL A 690 -18.56 -1.51 -1.98
N LEU A 691 -17.82 -1.81 -0.90
CA LEU A 691 -18.39 -2.49 0.27
C LEU A 691 -19.48 -1.68 0.95
N ASN A 692 -19.27 -0.39 1.11
CA ASN A 692 -20.25 0.49 1.75
C ASN A 692 -21.55 0.56 0.93
N THR A 693 -21.43 0.67 -0.40
CA THR A 693 -22.59 0.68 -1.30
C THR A 693 -23.37 -0.62 -1.23
N ILE A 694 -22.69 -1.77 -1.32
CA ILE A 694 -23.35 -3.09 -1.26
C ILE A 694 -23.97 -3.34 0.12
N ARG A 695 -23.27 -3.00 1.21
CA ARG A 695 -23.81 -3.15 2.57
C ARG A 695 -25.04 -2.27 2.80
N LYS A 696 -25.05 -1.05 2.28
CA LYS A 696 -26.21 -0.16 2.34
C LYS A 696 -27.40 -0.78 1.60
N GLN A 697 -27.18 -1.34 0.40
CA GLN A 697 -28.23 -2.06 -0.33
C GLN A 697 -28.78 -3.27 0.45
N HIS A 698 -27.94 -4.01 1.17
CA HIS A 698 -28.40 -5.11 2.03
C HIS A 698 -29.20 -4.61 3.23
N GLU A 699 -28.77 -3.50 3.84
CA GLU A 699 -29.50 -2.85 4.94
C GLU A 699 -30.87 -2.35 4.49
N ASP A 700 -30.94 -1.66 3.35
CA ASP A 700 -32.21 -1.17 2.77
C ASP A 700 -33.17 -2.34 2.47
N LYS A 701 -32.65 -3.46 1.93
CA LYS A 701 -33.45 -4.69 1.71
C LYS A 701 -34.03 -5.25 2.99
N LEU A 702 -33.28 -5.21 4.09
CA LEU A 702 -33.73 -5.72 5.39
C LEU A 702 -34.75 -4.79 6.06
N GLN A 703 -34.64 -3.48 5.85
CA GLN A 703 -35.55 -2.49 6.39
C GLN A 703 -36.89 -2.42 5.66
N HIS A 704 -36.90 -2.53 4.32
CA HIS A 704 -38.08 -2.23 3.50
C HIS A 704 -38.80 -3.44 2.89
N HIS A 705 -38.13 -4.56 2.61
CA HIS A 705 -38.71 -5.64 1.79
C HIS A 705 -39.23 -6.87 2.56
N PHE A 706 -38.89 -7.06 3.83
CA PHE A 706 -39.22 -8.29 4.56
C PHE A 706 -40.00 -8.02 5.87
N ILE A 707 -41.31 -7.79 5.73
CA ILE A 707 -42.25 -7.42 6.82
C ILE A 707 -42.21 -8.40 8.03
N SER A 708 -41.87 -9.68 7.84
CA SER A 708 -41.83 -10.71 8.92
C SER A 708 -40.43 -11.11 9.42
N GLN A 709 -39.36 -10.76 8.70
CA GLN A 709 -37.96 -11.10 9.06
C GLN A 709 -37.13 -9.87 9.46
N GLY A 710 -37.55 -8.66 9.04
CA GLY A 710 -36.86 -7.40 9.32
C GLY A 710 -37.19 -6.76 10.67
N SER A 711 -38.15 -7.29 11.44
CA SER A 711 -38.60 -6.72 12.72
C SER A 711 -37.52 -6.73 13.80
N PHE A 712 -36.64 -7.75 13.81
CA PHE A 712 -35.48 -7.78 14.70
C PHE A 712 -34.53 -6.62 14.39
N PHE A 713 -34.18 -6.43 13.12
CA PHE A 713 -33.23 -5.41 12.69
C PHE A 713 -33.77 -4.00 12.78
N SER A 714 -35.03 -3.76 12.39
CA SER A 714 -35.66 -2.44 12.47
C SER A 714 -35.79 -1.95 13.91
N ASN A 715 -36.08 -2.85 14.86
CA ASN A 715 -36.20 -2.51 16.27
C ASN A 715 -34.83 -2.40 16.96
N ILE A 716 -33.89 -3.30 16.70
CA ILE A 716 -32.59 -3.27 17.40
C ILE A 716 -31.66 -2.18 16.85
N ILE A 717 -31.59 -1.95 15.53
CA ILE A 717 -30.69 -0.92 14.97
C ILE A 717 -31.09 0.46 15.48
N LYS A 718 -32.39 0.74 15.65
CA LYS A 718 -32.86 2.03 16.18
C LYS A 718 -32.55 2.23 17.66
N HIS A 719 -32.31 1.16 18.40
CA HIS A 719 -32.47 1.17 19.86
C HIS A 719 -31.28 0.59 20.63
N SER A 720 -30.24 0.10 19.95
CA SER A 720 -28.99 -0.42 20.53
C SER A 720 -27.81 0.51 20.27
N THR A 721 -26.82 0.51 21.16
CA THR A 721 -25.59 1.28 20.97
C THR A 721 -24.52 0.46 20.24
N LEU A 722 -23.73 1.12 19.39
CA LEU A 722 -22.63 0.47 18.65
C LEU A 722 -21.57 -0.17 19.57
N SER A 723 -21.38 0.37 20.78
CA SER A 723 -20.45 -0.15 21.78
C SER A 723 -20.92 -1.51 22.31
N PHE A 724 -22.18 -1.64 22.70
CA PHE A 724 -22.74 -2.92 23.16
C PHE A 724 -22.81 -3.94 22.03
N ASN A 725 -23.14 -3.52 20.80
CA ASN A 725 -23.20 -4.44 19.66
C ASN A 725 -21.85 -5.09 19.37
N SER A 726 -20.76 -4.33 19.49
CA SER A 726 -19.40 -4.85 19.32
C SER A 726 -19.03 -5.87 20.41
N ILE A 727 -19.47 -5.64 21.65
CA ILE A 727 -19.28 -6.60 22.76
C ILE A 727 -20.11 -7.87 22.51
N TRP A 728 -21.36 -7.72 22.07
CA TRP A 728 -22.26 -8.81 21.75
C TRP A 728 -21.67 -9.74 20.67
N SER A 729 -21.18 -9.19 19.55
CA SER A 729 -20.54 -9.99 18.51
C SER A 729 -19.30 -10.72 19.01
N SER A 730 -18.53 -10.10 19.93
CA SER A 730 -17.37 -10.75 20.55
C SER A 730 -17.79 -11.99 21.34
N VAL A 731 -18.87 -11.90 22.14
CA VAL A 731 -19.44 -13.03 22.90
C VAL A 731 -19.97 -14.10 21.96
N GLN A 732 -20.80 -13.73 20.99
CA GLN A 732 -21.38 -14.64 20.01
C GLN A 732 -20.30 -15.50 19.36
N SER A 733 -19.18 -14.86 18.98
CA SER A 733 -18.08 -15.52 18.27
C SER A 733 -17.31 -16.57 19.10
N LYS A 734 -17.56 -16.65 20.42
CA LYS A 734 -16.94 -17.60 21.35
C LYS A 734 -17.92 -18.67 21.83
N LEU A 735 -19.17 -18.65 21.38
CA LEU A 735 -20.18 -19.63 21.76
C LEU A 735 -19.88 -20.99 21.12
N PRO A 736 -20.28 -22.11 21.77
CA PRO A 736 -20.25 -23.44 21.15
C PRO A 736 -21.13 -23.49 19.88
N LYS A 737 -20.80 -24.41 18.96
CA LYS A 737 -21.46 -24.56 17.64
C LYS A 737 -22.99 -24.44 17.70
N ASN A 738 -23.64 -25.21 18.57
CA ASN A 738 -25.11 -25.27 18.62
C ASN A 738 -25.73 -23.95 19.07
N ILE A 739 -25.09 -23.26 20.01
CA ILE A 739 -25.56 -21.97 20.53
C ILE A 739 -25.24 -20.85 19.52
N PHE A 740 -24.08 -20.91 18.87
CA PHE A 740 -23.72 -20.00 17.79
C PHE A 740 -24.75 -20.06 16.65
N ASN A 741 -25.05 -21.25 16.13
CA ASN A 741 -26.04 -21.44 15.07
C ASN A 741 -27.45 -21.06 15.55
N PHE A 742 -27.80 -21.33 16.81
CA PHE A 742 -29.05 -20.83 17.40
C PHE A 742 -29.17 -19.31 17.31
N THR A 743 -28.13 -18.54 17.69
CA THR A 743 -28.19 -17.07 17.61
C THR A 743 -28.41 -16.56 16.19
N ILE A 744 -27.73 -17.17 15.20
CA ILE A 744 -27.86 -16.77 13.79
C ILE A 744 -29.26 -17.10 13.26
N ARG A 745 -29.77 -18.30 13.57
CA ARG A 745 -31.12 -18.71 13.16
C ARG A 745 -32.21 -17.92 13.87
N TYR A 746 -31.99 -17.52 15.13
CA TYR A 746 -32.87 -16.62 15.87
C TYR A 746 -33.01 -15.29 15.13
N ILE A 747 -31.89 -14.66 14.79
CA ILE A 747 -31.85 -13.36 14.09
C ILE A 747 -32.56 -13.43 12.74
N ASN A 748 -32.46 -14.56 12.03
CA ASN A 748 -33.12 -14.76 10.74
C ASN A 748 -34.57 -15.25 10.86
N ASN A 749 -35.08 -15.49 12.08
CA ASN A 749 -36.38 -16.10 12.34
C ASN A 749 -36.54 -17.46 11.62
N THR A 750 -35.48 -18.28 11.62
CA THR A 750 -35.38 -19.61 10.98
C THR A 750 -35.12 -20.72 11.99
N LEU A 751 -35.50 -20.51 13.25
CA LEU A 751 -35.54 -21.57 14.26
C LEU A 751 -36.71 -22.52 13.99
N PRO A 752 -36.57 -23.82 14.31
CA PRO A 752 -37.61 -24.84 14.05
C PRO A 752 -38.74 -24.77 15.10
N THR A 753 -39.45 -23.66 15.15
CA THR A 753 -40.73 -23.54 15.89
C THR A 753 -41.84 -24.20 15.09
N ARG A 754 -42.93 -24.66 15.70
CA ARG A 754 -44.02 -25.30 14.96
C ARG A 754 -44.61 -24.42 13.85
N LYS A 755 -44.67 -23.08 14.05
CA LYS A 755 -45.04 -22.14 12.97
C LYS A 755 -44.11 -22.22 11.75
N ASN A 756 -42.80 -22.30 11.97
CA ASN A 756 -41.83 -22.44 10.87
C ASN A 756 -41.82 -23.86 10.29
N LEU A 757 -41.99 -24.89 11.12
CA LEU A 757 -42.08 -26.29 10.66
C LEU A 757 -43.32 -26.53 9.79
N LEU A 758 -44.46 -25.92 10.13
CA LEU A 758 -45.66 -25.91 9.28
C LEU A 758 -45.37 -25.24 7.94
N LYS A 759 -44.73 -24.06 7.96
CA LYS A 759 -44.31 -23.36 6.74
C LYS A 759 -43.36 -24.19 5.87
N TRP A 760 -42.54 -25.04 6.49
CA TRP A 760 -41.62 -25.94 5.78
C TRP A 760 -42.25 -27.30 5.42
N GLY A 761 -43.53 -27.52 5.70
CA GLY A 761 -44.23 -28.77 5.40
C GLY A 761 -43.80 -29.97 6.26
N ILE A 762 -43.11 -29.73 7.39
CA ILE A 762 -42.60 -30.78 8.29
C ILE A 762 -43.59 -31.08 9.43
N SER A 763 -44.36 -30.08 9.87
CA SER A 763 -45.35 -30.21 10.95
C SER A 763 -46.76 -30.01 10.42
N PRO A 764 -47.76 -30.80 10.86
CA PRO A 764 -49.15 -30.61 10.45
C PRO A 764 -49.83 -29.43 11.16
N THR A 765 -49.30 -28.95 12.28
CA THR A 765 -49.88 -27.85 13.06
C THR A 765 -48.84 -26.78 13.41
N SER A 766 -49.32 -25.56 13.67
CA SER A 766 -48.50 -24.46 14.20
C SER A 766 -48.66 -24.23 15.71
N GLU A 767 -49.53 -25.00 16.34
CA GLU A 767 -49.99 -24.80 17.72
C GLU A 767 -48.97 -25.29 18.75
N CYS A 768 -48.74 -24.52 19.81
CA CYS A 768 -47.89 -24.88 20.92
C CYS A 768 -48.42 -26.14 21.65
N SER A 769 -47.51 -27.05 22.00
CA SER A 769 -47.85 -28.31 22.70
C SER A 769 -48.55 -28.13 24.05
N PHE A 770 -48.44 -26.95 24.66
CA PHE A 770 -48.91 -26.69 26.03
C PHE A 770 -50.12 -25.75 26.10
N CYS A 771 -50.11 -24.66 25.33
CA CYS A 771 -51.15 -23.63 25.42
C CYS A 771 -51.99 -23.48 24.15
N LEU A 772 -51.73 -24.30 23.13
CA LEU A 772 -52.43 -24.35 21.83
C LEU A 772 -52.36 -23.07 20.98
N ASN A 773 -51.80 -21.97 21.48
CA ASN A 773 -51.54 -20.77 20.67
C ASN A 773 -50.44 -21.02 19.62
N PRO A 774 -50.41 -20.26 18.50
CA PRO A 774 -49.39 -20.40 17.47
C PRO A 774 -47.95 -20.24 18.02
N GLU A 775 -47.14 -21.30 17.89
CA GLU A 775 -45.76 -21.38 18.34
C GLU A 775 -44.81 -20.61 17.41
N SER A 776 -44.83 -19.29 17.55
CA SER A 776 -43.86 -18.38 16.93
C SER A 776 -42.58 -18.23 17.77
N LEU A 777 -41.55 -17.59 17.21
CA LEU A 777 -40.31 -17.30 17.96
C LEU A 777 -40.59 -16.49 19.24
N LEU A 778 -41.36 -15.41 19.12
CA LEU A 778 -41.81 -14.59 20.26
C LEU A 778 -42.53 -15.46 21.29
N HIS A 779 -43.42 -16.34 20.84
CA HIS A 779 -44.18 -17.23 21.72
C HIS A 779 -43.27 -18.10 22.58
N VAL A 780 -42.31 -18.80 21.96
CA VAL A 780 -41.41 -19.72 22.67
C VAL A 780 -40.50 -19.00 23.66
N VAL A 781 -40.01 -17.81 23.30
CA VAL A 781 -38.90 -17.17 24.02
C VAL A 781 -39.37 -16.10 25.02
N ALA A 782 -40.60 -15.60 24.90
CA ALA A 782 -41.14 -14.61 25.83
C ALA A 782 -42.69 -14.53 25.95
N GLY A 783 -43.46 -15.27 25.14
CA GLY A 783 -44.90 -15.01 24.99
C GLY A 783 -45.86 -16.11 25.46
N CYS A 784 -45.38 -17.31 25.80
CA CYS A 784 -46.23 -18.41 26.20
C CYS A 784 -46.70 -18.26 27.66
N LYS A 785 -48.02 -18.21 27.90
CA LYS A 785 -48.61 -18.12 29.25
C LYS A 785 -48.24 -19.32 30.11
N THR A 786 -48.28 -20.54 29.55
CA THR A 786 -47.92 -21.75 30.29
C THR A 786 -46.45 -21.73 30.70
N TYR A 787 -45.53 -21.31 29.82
CA TYR A 787 -44.11 -21.19 30.18
C TYR A 787 -43.85 -20.12 31.24
N LEU A 788 -44.65 -19.04 31.26
CA LEU A 788 -44.59 -18.04 32.32
C LEU A 788 -45.02 -18.65 33.65
N ASN A 789 -46.13 -19.39 33.68
CA ASN A 789 -46.63 -20.05 34.89
C ASN A 789 -45.69 -21.15 35.40
N GLU A 790 -45.02 -21.88 34.50
CA GLU A 790 -43.95 -22.84 34.83
C GLU A 790 -42.63 -22.17 35.25
N GLY A 791 -42.55 -20.84 35.22
CA GLY A 791 -41.38 -20.08 35.66
C GLY A 791 -40.20 -20.09 34.69
N ARG A 792 -40.37 -20.47 33.41
CA ARG A 792 -39.25 -20.54 32.44
C ARG A 792 -38.64 -19.17 32.14
N PHE A 793 -39.48 -18.15 31.97
CA PHE A 793 -39.03 -16.78 31.70
C PHE A 793 -38.47 -16.11 32.97
N THR A 794 -39.09 -16.39 34.12
CA THR A 794 -38.62 -15.98 35.45
C THR A 794 -37.24 -16.57 35.72
N TRP A 795 -37.00 -17.84 35.40
CA TRP A 795 -35.68 -18.46 35.54
C TRP A 795 -34.58 -17.73 34.75
N ARG A 796 -34.85 -17.32 33.50
CA ARG A 796 -33.90 -16.51 32.72
C ARG A 796 -33.64 -15.15 33.38
N HIS A 797 -34.72 -14.50 33.81
CA HIS A 797 -34.63 -13.22 34.52
C HIS A 797 -33.76 -13.33 35.77
N ASP A 798 -34.07 -14.30 36.63
CA ASP A 798 -33.40 -14.52 37.91
C ASP A 798 -31.96 -14.98 37.71
N SER A 799 -31.64 -15.69 36.63
CA SER A 799 -30.25 -16.05 36.30
C SER A 799 -29.38 -14.81 36.05
N VAL A 800 -29.94 -13.79 35.37
CA VAL A 800 -29.24 -12.52 35.14
C VAL A 800 -29.19 -11.70 36.43
N LEU A 801 -30.31 -11.64 37.16
CA LEU A 801 -30.41 -10.90 38.42
C LEU A 801 -29.46 -11.46 39.48
N ASN A 802 -29.36 -12.78 39.64
CA ASN A 802 -28.42 -13.46 40.54
C ASN A 802 -26.96 -13.11 40.19
N PHE A 803 -26.62 -13.08 38.91
CA PHE A 803 -25.28 -12.67 38.48
C PHE A 803 -25.00 -11.21 38.85
N ILE A 804 -25.94 -10.30 38.60
CA ILE A 804 -25.80 -8.89 38.97
C ILE A 804 -25.68 -8.73 40.50
N ALA A 805 -26.53 -9.41 41.27
CA ALA A 805 -26.47 -9.41 42.73
C ALA A 805 -25.11 -9.91 43.26
N SER A 806 -24.57 -10.99 42.68
CA SER A 806 -23.25 -11.50 43.08
C SER A 806 -22.10 -10.54 42.78
N ILE A 807 -22.17 -9.77 41.67
CA ILE A 807 -21.20 -8.69 41.39
C ILE A 807 -21.33 -7.60 42.46
N LEU A 808 -22.54 -7.17 42.75
CA LEU A 808 -22.78 -6.03 43.63
C LEU A 808 -22.49 -6.35 45.09
N LYS A 809 -22.62 -7.61 45.51
CA LYS A 809 -22.18 -8.08 46.83
C LYS A 809 -20.68 -7.90 47.08
N SER A 810 -19.86 -7.81 46.03
CA SER A 810 -18.42 -7.55 46.15
C SER A 810 -18.07 -6.08 46.37
N VAL A 811 -19.05 -5.17 46.32
CA VAL A 811 -18.83 -3.74 46.58
C VAL A 811 -18.73 -3.54 48.10
N ASN A 812 -17.57 -3.05 48.56
CA ASN A 812 -17.38 -2.69 49.96
C ASN A 812 -18.33 -1.55 50.37
N HIS A 813 -18.79 -1.56 51.62
CA HIS A 813 -19.59 -0.47 52.21
C HIS A 813 -20.96 -0.26 51.55
N CYS A 814 -21.64 -1.34 51.16
CA CYS A 814 -23.00 -1.29 50.63
C CYS A 814 -23.92 -2.36 51.23
N ASN A 815 -25.22 -2.06 51.37
CA ASN A 815 -26.23 -3.07 51.66
C ASN A 815 -27.03 -3.37 50.39
N LEU A 816 -27.11 -4.66 50.05
CA LEU A 816 -27.75 -5.18 48.84
C LEU A 816 -29.08 -5.87 49.19
N TYR A 817 -30.13 -5.47 48.49
CA TYR A 817 -31.47 -6.04 48.56
C TYR A 817 -31.84 -6.53 47.15
N ALA A 818 -32.45 -7.71 47.04
CA ALA A 818 -32.81 -8.27 45.73
C ALA A 818 -34.09 -9.12 45.84
N ASP A 819 -34.93 -9.07 44.82
CA ASP A 819 -36.14 -9.89 44.72
C ASP A 819 -35.77 -11.32 44.25
N LEU A 820 -34.98 -12.00 45.07
CA LEU A 820 -34.43 -13.33 44.80
C LEU A 820 -34.43 -14.19 46.07
N PRO A 821 -34.58 -15.52 45.93
CA PRO A 821 -34.44 -16.44 47.06
C PRO A 821 -33.08 -16.26 47.74
N GLY A 822 -33.06 -16.05 49.06
CA GLY A 822 -31.84 -15.90 49.87
C GLY A 822 -31.33 -14.45 50.03
N TYR A 823 -32.03 -13.45 49.49
CA TYR A 823 -31.75 -12.03 49.73
C TYR A 823 -32.90 -11.36 50.51
N ILE A 824 -32.59 -10.24 51.17
CA ILE A 824 -33.61 -9.42 51.82
C ILE A 824 -34.40 -8.69 50.71
N SER A 825 -35.73 -8.76 50.77
CA SER A 825 -36.61 -8.15 49.77
C SER A 825 -36.44 -6.62 49.74
N PRO A 826 -36.35 -6.01 48.54
CA PRO A 826 -36.30 -4.56 48.39
C PRO A 826 -37.52 -3.82 48.96
N SER A 827 -38.69 -4.47 49.03
CA SER A 827 -39.93 -3.91 49.58
C SER A 827 -39.81 -3.47 51.05
N VAL A 828 -38.79 -3.96 51.78
CA VAL A 828 -38.48 -3.48 53.15
C VAL A 828 -38.14 -1.99 53.16
N ILE A 829 -37.56 -1.46 52.08
CA ILE A 829 -37.18 -0.05 51.96
C ILE A 829 -38.21 0.75 51.16
N THR A 830 -38.80 0.16 50.13
CA THR A 830 -39.69 0.85 49.18
C THR A 830 -41.18 0.67 49.47
N GLY A 831 -41.54 -0.10 50.51
CA GLY A 831 -42.93 -0.48 50.80
C GLY A 831 -43.48 -1.54 49.84
N ASP A 832 -44.67 -2.05 50.15
CA ASP A 832 -45.30 -3.12 49.36
C ASP A 832 -45.81 -2.65 47.98
N GLU A 833 -46.00 -1.35 47.78
CA GLU A 833 -46.46 -0.76 46.52
C GLU A 833 -45.38 -0.78 45.42
N LEU A 834 -44.11 -0.68 45.80
CA LEU A 834 -42.95 -0.68 44.91
C LEU A 834 -42.05 -1.86 45.22
N ARG A 835 -41.98 -2.80 44.28
CA ARG A 835 -41.12 -3.98 44.35
C ARG A 835 -40.10 -3.95 43.21
N PRO A 836 -38.94 -3.29 43.39
CA PRO A 836 -37.86 -3.33 42.42
C PRO A 836 -37.12 -4.67 42.46
N ASP A 837 -36.51 -5.04 41.34
CA ASP A 837 -35.76 -6.29 41.19
C ASP A 837 -34.49 -6.29 42.06
N LEU A 838 -33.80 -5.14 42.16
CA LEU A 838 -32.59 -4.98 42.97
C LEU A 838 -32.44 -3.56 43.50
N LEU A 839 -31.93 -3.43 44.74
CA LEU A 839 -31.72 -2.16 45.41
C LEU A 839 -30.39 -2.17 46.18
N ILE A 840 -29.60 -1.11 46.03
CA ILE A 840 -28.34 -0.91 46.76
C ILE A 840 -28.40 0.38 47.54
N THR A 841 -28.00 0.33 48.81
CA THR A 841 -27.75 1.53 49.63
C THR A 841 -26.26 1.64 49.93
N LEU A 842 -25.73 2.86 49.81
CA LEU A 842 -24.35 3.22 50.12
C LEU A 842 -24.29 4.04 51.42
N GLU A 843 -23.16 4.00 52.13
CA GLU A 843 -22.95 4.73 53.40
C GLU A 843 -23.17 6.25 53.29
N ASN A 844 -22.98 6.82 52.11
CA ASN A 844 -23.21 8.25 51.82
C ASN A 844 -24.69 8.59 51.54
N LYS A 845 -25.64 7.79 52.03
CA LYS A 845 -27.10 7.95 51.79
C LYS A 845 -27.48 8.02 50.30
N CYS A 846 -26.69 7.42 49.42
CA CYS A 846 -27.04 7.25 48.01
C CYS A 846 -27.69 5.88 47.81
N ILE A 847 -28.79 5.84 47.05
CA ILE A 847 -29.54 4.62 46.77
C ILE A 847 -29.69 4.42 45.25
N TYR A 848 -29.40 3.20 44.79
CA TYR A 848 -29.61 2.77 43.42
C TYR A 848 -30.76 1.77 43.36
N ILE A 849 -31.75 2.05 42.53
CA ILE A 849 -32.91 1.19 42.29
C ILE A 849 -32.77 0.63 40.88
N LEU A 850 -32.54 -0.68 40.76
CA LEU A 850 -32.33 -1.35 39.49
C LEU A 850 -33.56 -2.17 39.12
N GLU A 851 -34.07 -1.91 37.92
CA GLU A 851 -35.09 -2.75 37.29
C GLU A 851 -34.54 -3.50 36.09
N LEU A 852 -34.62 -4.82 36.16
CA LEU A 852 -34.23 -5.71 35.08
C LEU A 852 -35.44 -6.02 34.20
N THR A 853 -35.23 -6.07 32.89
CA THR A 853 -36.22 -6.62 31.96
C THR A 853 -35.48 -7.46 30.94
N VAL A 854 -35.78 -8.77 30.90
CA VAL A 854 -35.26 -9.68 29.88
C VAL A 854 -36.40 -10.11 28.95
N GLY A 855 -36.62 -9.31 27.90
CA GLY A 855 -37.81 -9.41 27.05
C GLY A 855 -37.50 -9.70 25.58
N PHE A 856 -38.55 -9.92 24.78
CA PHE A 856 -38.42 -9.99 23.33
C PHE A 856 -38.08 -8.62 22.74
N GLU A 857 -37.33 -8.62 21.64
CA GLU A 857 -36.69 -7.44 21.06
C GLU A 857 -37.67 -6.31 20.69
N SER A 858 -38.91 -6.64 20.29
CA SER A 858 -39.92 -5.65 19.89
C SER A 858 -40.45 -4.80 21.06
N ASN A 859 -40.33 -5.28 22.30
CA ASN A 859 -41.00 -4.67 23.45
C ASN A 859 -40.02 -4.03 24.45
N LEU A 860 -38.73 -3.95 24.12
CA LEU A 860 -37.70 -3.50 25.06
C LEU A 860 -37.90 -2.04 25.48
N LEU A 861 -38.19 -1.15 24.54
CA LEU A 861 -38.39 0.27 24.85
C LEU A 861 -39.71 0.57 25.52
N THR A 862 -40.80 -0.04 25.05
CA THR A 862 -42.12 0.15 25.67
C THR A 862 -42.10 -0.30 27.13
N ASN A 863 -41.45 -1.43 27.42
CA ASN A 863 -41.23 -1.88 28.80
C ASN A 863 -40.32 -0.94 29.58
N ALA A 864 -39.23 -0.46 28.99
CA ALA A 864 -38.32 0.46 29.65
C ALA A 864 -39.01 1.78 30.04
N THR A 865 -39.78 2.38 29.14
CA THR A 865 -40.55 3.60 29.37
C THR A 865 -41.60 3.40 30.44
N ARG A 866 -42.38 2.31 30.37
CA ARG A 866 -43.40 1.97 31.38
C ARG A 866 -42.78 1.79 32.78
N LYS A 867 -41.66 1.08 32.89
CA LYS A 867 -40.96 0.90 34.18
C LYS A 867 -40.41 2.24 34.68
N ARG A 868 -39.81 3.07 33.82
CA ARG A 868 -39.31 4.40 34.23
C ARG A 868 -40.43 5.29 34.78
N GLN A 869 -41.59 5.33 34.11
CA GLN A 869 -42.76 6.09 34.56
C GLN A 869 -43.29 5.57 35.91
N LYS A 870 -43.33 4.24 36.12
CA LYS A 870 -43.76 3.64 37.41
C LYS A 870 -42.99 4.19 38.61
N TYR A 871 -41.70 4.48 38.45
CA TYR A 871 -40.84 4.94 39.53
C TYR A 871 -40.61 6.46 39.54
N GLN A 872 -41.14 7.21 38.57
CA GLN A 872 -40.82 8.64 38.40
C GLN A 872 -41.39 9.53 39.51
N ASP A 873 -42.63 9.27 39.93
CA ASP A 873 -43.32 10.04 40.99
C ASP A 873 -43.10 9.46 42.41
N PRO A 874 -43.16 8.14 42.65
CA PRO A 874 -43.08 7.56 43.99
C PRO A 874 -41.69 7.63 44.66
N ILE A 875 -40.62 7.68 43.85
CA ILE A 875 -39.24 7.71 44.34
C ILE A 875 -38.97 8.92 45.25
N ASN A 876 -39.61 10.07 45.00
CA ASN A 876 -39.35 11.30 45.75
C ASN A 876 -40.10 11.38 47.08
N GLU A 877 -41.22 10.67 47.23
CA GLU A 877 -42.06 10.75 48.44
C GLU A 877 -41.68 9.71 49.50
N GLN A 878 -41.38 8.48 49.10
CA GLN A 878 -41.09 7.36 50.01
C GLN A 878 -39.61 7.29 50.45
N LEU A 879 -38.68 7.92 49.72
CA LEU A 879 -37.24 7.84 49.97
C LEU A 879 -36.61 9.17 50.42
N LYS A 880 -37.40 10.07 51.04
CA LYS A 880 -36.95 11.40 51.53
C LYS A 880 -35.73 11.37 52.46
N ASN A 881 -35.47 10.24 53.11
CA ASN A 881 -34.35 10.06 54.05
C ASN A 881 -32.98 9.86 53.36
N TYR A 882 -32.95 9.70 52.03
CA TYR A 882 -31.74 9.50 51.23
C TYR A 882 -31.41 10.78 50.45
N GLU A 883 -30.13 11.16 50.41
CA GLU A 883 -29.67 12.40 49.75
C GLU A 883 -29.67 12.30 48.22
N LYS A 884 -29.52 11.08 47.69
CA LYS A 884 -29.45 10.86 46.24
C LYS A 884 -30.09 9.54 45.85
N VAL A 885 -31.18 9.59 45.09
CA VAL A 885 -31.84 8.41 44.51
C VAL A 885 -31.57 8.33 43.02
N LYS A 886 -31.09 7.19 42.55
CA LYS A 886 -30.84 6.92 41.12
C LYS A 886 -31.59 5.69 40.66
N PHE A 887 -32.47 5.88 39.68
CA PHE A 887 -33.15 4.78 38.99
C PHE A 887 -32.29 4.26 37.84
N VAL A 888 -32.09 2.95 37.77
CA VAL A 888 -31.28 2.26 36.78
C VAL A 888 -32.16 1.27 36.03
N ASN A 889 -32.43 1.55 34.75
CA ASN A 889 -33.18 0.63 33.91
C ASN A 889 -32.22 -0.29 33.14
N LEU A 890 -32.33 -1.60 33.35
CA LEU A 890 -31.57 -2.59 32.61
C LEU A 890 -32.50 -3.42 31.71
N SER A 891 -32.73 -2.92 30.50
CA SER A 891 -33.60 -3.58 29.51
C SER A 891 -32.78 -4.31 28.44
N ILE A 892 -32.79 -5.63 28.52
CA ILE A 892 -31.98 -6.54 27.72
C ILE A 892 -32.89 -7.46 26.89
N SER A 893 -32.50 -7.72 25.64
CA SER A 893 -33.20 -8.68 24.80
C SER A 893 -32.97 -10.14 25.21
N SER A 894 -33.81 -11.04 24.73
CA SER A 894 -33.64 -12.48 24.92
C SER A 894 -32.29 -13.00 24.37
N LEU A 895 -31.72 -12.36 23.36
CA LEU A 895 -30.37 -12.61 22.85
C LEU A 895 -29.27 -11.83 23.57
N GLY A 896 -29.58 -11.11 24.65
CA GLY A 896 -28.59 -10.31 25.37
C GLY A 896 -28.28 -8.95 24.70
N VAL A 897 -29.14 -8.43 23.84
CA VAL A 897 -28.89 -7.09 23.25
C VAL A 897 -29.33 -6.00 24.23
N PHE A 898 -28.43 -5.07 24.54
CA PHE A 898 -28.69 -3.95 25.43
C PHE A 898 -29.35 -2.81 24.66
N SER A 899 -30.42 -2.27 25.25
CA SER A 899 -31.11 -1.09 24.73
C SER A 899 -30.43 0.21 25.21
N HIS A 900 -30.68 1.35 24.53
CA HIS A 900 -30.17 2.66 24.93
C HIS A 900 -30.39 3.01 26.42
N PRO A 901 -31.59 2.78 27.02
CA PRO A 901 -31.80 3.01 28.45
C PRO A 901 -30.86 2.24 29.38
N SER A 902 -30.22 1.17 28.89
CA SER A 902 -29.29 0.35 29.69
C SER A 902 -27.92 1.01 29.90
N LEU A 903 -27.68 2.20 29.32
CA LEU A 903 -26.49 3.01 29.62
C LEU A 903 -26.43 3.39 31.11
N ASP A 904 -27.60 3.59 31.74
CA ASP A 904 -27.74 3.88 33.17
C ASP A 904 -27.02 2.82 34.03
N PHE A 905 -27.03 1.55 33.61
CA PHE A 905 -26.33 0.46 34.30
C PHE A 905 -24.81 0.59 34.22
N THR A 906 -24.27 0.99 33.06
CA THR A 906 -22.83 1.20 32.90
C THR A 906 -22.32 2.44 33.63
N GLU A 907 -23.18 3.44 33.80
CA GLU A 907 -22.92 4.62 34.65
C GLU A 907 -22.95 4.25 36.13
N MET A 908 -23.94 3.48 36.59
CA MET A 908 -23.97 2.95 37.94
C MET A 908 -22.69 2.18 38.29
N LEU A 909 -22.24 1.26 37.43
CA LEU A 909 -20.99 0.53 37.68
C LEU A 909 -19.77 1.46 37.72
N LYS A 910 -19.79 2.57 36.96
CA LYS A 910 -18.72 3.57 37.01
C LYS A 910 -18.73 4.32 38.34
N ASP A 911 -19.90 4.71 38.82
CA ASP A 911 -20.08 5.39 40.11
C ASP A 911 -19.64 4.50 41.28
N LEU A 912 -19.90 3.19 41.19
CA LEU A 912 -19.46 2.17 42.14
C LEU A 912 -17.96 1.82 42.01
N LYS A 913 -17.17 2.62 41.27
CA LYS A 913 -15.72 2.49 41.09
C LYS A 913 -15.25 1.21 40.39
N PHE A 914 -16.12 0.54 39.61
CA PHE A 914 -15.65 -0.55 38.74
C PHE A 914 -14.87 0.01 37.54
N ASP A 915 -13.67 -0.54 37.31
CA ASP A 915 -12.86 -0.17 36.16
C ASP A 915 -13.52 -0.55 34.81
N GLU A 916 -12.96 -0.07 33.71
CA GLU A 916 -13.51 -0.34 32.37
C GLU A 916 -13.43 -1.82 31.94
N GLN A 917 -12.41 -2.56 32.37
CA GLN A 917 -12.24 -3.97 31.99
C GLN A 917 -13.29 -4.85 32.67
N CYS A 918 -13.52 -4.65 33.96
CA CYS A 918 -14.55 -5.29 34.77
C CYS A 918 -15.94 -5.00 34.20
N ARG A 919 -16.26 -3.73 33.89
CA ARG A 919 -17.54 -3.37 33.27
C ARG A 919 -17.77 -4.11 31.94
N LYS A 920 -16.77 -4.17 31.05
CA LYS A 920 -16.87 -4.93 29.80
C LYS A 920 -17.01 -6.43 30.05
N TYR A 921 -16.35 -6.98 31.06
CA TYR A 921 -16.47 -8.39 31.44
C TYR A 921 -17.88 -8.73 31.93
N TYR A 922 -18.46 -7.92 32.81
CA TYR A 922 -19.82 -8.14 33.32
C TYR A 922 -20.86 -8.08 32.21
N VAL A 923 -20.77 -7.08 31.31
CA VAL A 923 -21.64 -7.00 30.13
C VAL A 923 -21.50 -8.28 29.29
N ARG A 924 -20.28 -8.78 29.02
CA ARG A 924 -20.09 -10.04 28.28
C ARG A 924 -20.74 -11.24 28.96
N LYS A 925 -20.64 -11.34 30.29
CA LYS A 925 -21.24 -12.43 31.06
C LYS A 925 -22.76 -12.38 31.05
N ILE A 926 -23.36 -11.20 31.24
CA ILE A 926 -24.81 -10.99 31.12
C ILE A 926 -25.31 -11.43 29.74
N ILE A 927 -24.64 -11.00 28.66
CA ILE A 927 -24.98 -11.41 27.29
C ILE A 927 -24.95 -12.94 27.16
N ASN A 928 -23.90 -13.58 27.68
CA ASN A 928 -23.75 -15.03 27.61
C ASN A 928 -24.86 -15.77 28.37
N ILE A 929 -25.25 -15.29 29.56
CA ILE A 929 -26.34 -15.84 30.36
C ILE A 929 -27.66 -15.73 29.59
N CYS A 930 -27.98 -14.57 29.02
CA CYS A 930 -29.21 -14.37 28.23
C CYS A 930 -29.27 -15.32 27.03
N ILE A 931 -28.19 -15.45 26.27
CA ILE A 931 -28.17 -16.33 25.08
C ILE A 931 -28.34 -17.80 25.49
N ARG A 932 -27.62 -18.25 26.53
CA ARG A 932 -27.65 -19.65 26.99
C ARG A 932 -29.00 -20.02 27.58
N SER A 933 -29.58 -19.16 28.41
CA SER A 933 -30.90 -19.37 29.00
C SER A 933 -32.00 -19.39 27.92
N SER A 934 -31.96 -18.47 26.95
CA SER A 934 -32.89 -18.48 25.81
C SER A 934 -32.74 -19.73 24.92
N TYR A 935 -31.50 -20.20 24.70
CA TYR A 935 -31.25 -21.46 24.01
C TYR A 935 -31.84 -22.65 24.76
N TYR A 936 -31.67 -22.70 26.08
CA TYR A 936 -32.20 -23.78 26.92
C TYR A 936 -33.74 -23.81 26.91
N ILE A 937 -34.38 -22.65 27.08
CA ILE A 937 -35.85 -22.51 26.97
C ILE A 937 -36.33 -23.03 25.61
N PHE A 938 -35.63 -22.67 24.52
CA PHE A 938 -35.95 -23.15 23.19
C PHE A 938 -35.79 -24.68 23.04
N CYS A 939 -34.74 -25.27 23.62
CA CYS A 939 -34.52 -26.72 23.63
C CYS A 939 -35.60 -27.47 24.42
N LYS A 940 -36.13 -26.87 25.48
CA LYS A 940 -37.20 -27.44 26.33
C LYS A 940 -38.62 -27.12 25.87
N ARG A 941 -38.81 -26.45 24.72
CA ARG A 941 -40.16 -26.02 24.25
C ARG A 941 -41.20 -27.14 24.10
N ASN A 942 -40.78 -28.38 23.90
CA ASN A 942 -41.67 -29.55 23.77
C ASN A 942 -41.51 -30.56 24.91
N LYS A 943 -40.89 -30.15 26.02
CA LYS A 943 -40.63 -31.02 27.18
C LYS A 943 -41.18 -30.34 28.44
N GLU A 944 -41.52 -31.14 29.44
CA GLU A 944 -41.85 -30.66 30.77
C GLU A 944 -40.67 -29.92 31.39
N TRP A 945 -40.99 -28.98 32.28
CA TRP A 945 -40.01 -28.14 32.95
C TRP A 945 -39.48 -28.82 34.21
N ASP A 946 -38.69 -29.88 34.03
CA ASP A 946 -38.05 -30.57 35.15
C ASP A 946 -36.92 -29.73 35.74
N ASN A 947 -37.00 -29.61 37.07
CA ASN A 947 -36.22 -28.86 38.06
C ASN A 947 -34.80 -28.32 37.73
N GLN A 948 -34.50 -27.18 38.37
CA GLN A 948 -33.51 -26.12 38.07
C GLN A 948 -32.01 -26.44 38.32
N GLN A 949 -31.63 -27.70 38.55
CA GLN A 949 -30.27 -28.08 39.01
C GLN A 949 -29.14 -27.98 37.95
N LEU A 950 -29.38 -27.38 36.79
CA LEU A 950 -28.38 -27.18 35.72
C LEU A 950 -27.66 -25.81 35.76
N MET A 951 -27.76 -25.09 36.88
CA MET A 951 -27.12 -23.78 37.14
C MET A 951 -25.58 -23.84 37.38
N SER A 952 -24.93 -25.00 37.27
CA SER A 952 -23.51 -25.20 37.63
C SER A 952 -22.49 -25.09 36.47
N TYR A 953 -22.88 -24.66 35.26
CA TYR A 953 -21.98 -24.49 34.09
C TYR A 953 -21.94 -23.08 33.49
#